data_AF-A0A0L0DNL1-F1
#
_entry.id   AF-A0A0L0DNL1-F1
#
_cell.length_a   1.000
_cell.length_b   1.000
_cell.length_c   1.000
_cell.angle_alpha   90.00
_cell.angle_beta   90.00
_cell.angle_gamma   90.00
#
_symmetry.space_group_name_H-M   'P 1'
#
loop_
_entity.id
_entity.type
_entity.pdbx_description
1 polymer ?
#
loop_
_entity_poly.entity_id
_entity_poly.type
_entity_poly.pdbx_seq_one_letter_code
_entity_poly.pdbx_strand_id
1 'polypeptide(L)'
;MELTIHVWHACMWRTGGLHSRGRPLPAWREEVGRGAAARTAVLGTVFLVFLLAASVRARMVPDIPQCVAEMDAVTHVVTSLDDGPIDVVAADVDGDGWLDLVYAAHNAHKIGWYRYNHIVGGFEGQQVVSTAALGVQSVIAADIDGDSDLDLASASANDNKIAWYENINGAGSFGPQQVVSTAAGRAQSVIAADMDGDGDLDLASASATDNKIAWYENIDGVGTFGPQQVVSTTANSARSVVAADVDGDGDMDLVSASSSDNKIAWYENTDGVGSFGPQQVVSIAASGAQSVIAADMDGDGDLDLASASVSDNKIAWYENIDGAGRFGPPKVVSTTASYAQCVVAADIDGDGDLDLASASYYDNKIAWYENTDGAGTFGPPQVVSSAAKGASSVIAADMDRDSDLDLASALFSDREIAWYENTDGAGSFGSQQVVSTTASYARCVVAADVDGDGDLDLASASVSDNKIAWYENIDGVGSFGPQQVVSTAAHGVQSVIATDVDGDGDLDLASASASDNKIAWYENIDGAGSFGPQQVVSTTASYARCVVAADVDGDGDLDLASASSSDNKIAWYENIDGAGSRLANLAANSDRTLNMLSHSLEAIRARTRATAMPSSHPRPLVLSPRAAADDVARRLWEEVDDAFPLPASRTLVATCAASDEIGVSTAEESLDSPDDPAAKLDFHVARLRAAGGDPRKWNAAIDALQLDLSPALAQLVETNRSLQARVDSAFSRSRSLVFADSDDEERNERDERQLAHLRKQAAGPDDLGWIAEQVSSLDADFALVLAALPPPESGSESDDNSS
;
A
#
# COMPACT_ATOMS: atom_id res chain seq x y z
N MET A 1 -7.51 -31.26 76.66
CA MET A 1 -8.16 -29.93 76.56
C MET A 1 -7.92 -29.46 75.11
N GLU A 2 -8.55 -30.04 74.09
CA GLU A 2 -10.01 -30.18 73.76
C GLU A 2 -10.51 -28.99 72.92
N LEU A 3 -11.36 -29.13 71.89
CA LEU A 3 -11.84 -30.24 71.01
C LEU A 3 -12.63 -29.55 69.85
N THR A 4 -12.94 -30.03 68.62
CA THR A 4 -12.90 -31.30 67.84
C THR A 4 -12.61 -30.87 66.36
N ILE A 5 -12.78 -31.50 65.17
CA ILE A 5 -13.26 -32.75 64.49
C ILE A 5 -12.24 -32.92 63.31
N HIS A 6 -11.60 -34.06 62.98
CA HIS A 6 -12.04 -35.20 62.13
C HIS A 6 -12.69 -34.78 60.78
N VAL A 7 -12.45 -35.43 59.63
CA VAL A 7 -12.43 -36.89 59.34
C VAL A 7 -11.24 -37.34 58.44
N TRP A 8 -11.09 -38.67 58.31
CA TRP A 8 -10.10 -39.54 57.62
C TRP A 8 -9.97 -39.36 56.09
N HIS A 9 -9.03 -39.98 55.34
CA HIS A 9 -8.42 -41.32 55.47
C HIS A 9 -7.01 -41.45 54.83
N ALA A 10 -6.31 -42.57 55.10
CA ALA A 10 -5.07 -42.96 54.43
C ALA A 10 -4.89 -44.50 54.26
N CYS A 11 -3.84 -44.89 53.51
CA CYS A 11 -3.02 -46.12 53.65
C CYS A 11 -3.22 -47.36 52.71
N MET A 12 -2.08 -48.03 52.45
CA MET A 12 -1.79 -49.41 51.99
C MET A 12 -1.73 -49.82 50.50
N TRP A 13 -0.48 -49.97 50.02
CA TRP A 13 0.19 -51.24 49.64
C TRP A 13 -0.58 -52.38 48.93
N ARG A 14 0.05 -52.92 47.88
CA ARG A 14 0.05 -54.37 47.58
C ARG A 14 1.42 -54.86 47.11
N THR A 15 1.64 -56.18 47.18
CA THR A 15 2.95 -56.82 47.03
C THR A 15 3.06 -57.68 45.76
N GLY A 16 4.29 -57.83 45.26
CA GLY A 16 4.65 -58.78 44.20
C GLY A 16 6.11 -58.63 43.79
N GLY A 17 6.83 -59.73 43.53
CA GLY A 17 8.23 -59.66 43.10
C GLY A 17 8.85 -61.01 42.73
N LEU A 18 9.85 -60.97 41.84
CA LEU A 18 10.73 -62.06 41.41
C LEU A 18 12.06 -61.39 40.98
N HIS A 19 13.15 -61.61 41.72
CA HIS A 19 14.12 -62.71 41.58
C HIS A 19 15.27 -62.41 40.60
N SER A 20 16.50 -62.63 41.07
CA SER A 20 17.75 -62.27 40.39
C SER A 20 18.56 -63.48 39.91
N ARG A 21 19.34 -63.28 38.84
CA ARG A 21 20.51 -64.07 38.41
C ARG A 21 21.45 -63.12 37.65
N GLY A 22 22.77 -63.06 37.82
CA GLY A 22 23.63 -63.61 38.89
C GLY A 22 24.66 -64.65 38.42
N ARG A 23 25.89 -64.22 38.10
CA ARG A 23 27.22 -64.90 38.27
C ARG A 23 28.39 -64.04 37.69
N PRO A 24 29.68 -64.35 37.95
CA PRO A 24 30.75 -63.33 38.03
C PRO A 24 31.93 -63.44 37.02
N LEU A 25 32.88 -62.50 37.18
CA LEU A 25 34.36 -62.51 36.95
C LEU A 25 35.04 -63.87 36.64
N PRO A 26 36.21 -63.92 35.92
CA PRO A 26 37.32 -62.93 36.03
C PRO A 26 38.23 -62.63 34.80
N ALA A 27 38.99 -61.53 34.95
CA ALA A 27 40.40 -61.24 34.57
C ALA A 27 41.08 -61.77 33.28
N TRP A 28 41.84 -60.88 32.62
CA TRP A 28 43.14 -61.19 31.97
C TRP A 28 44.14 -60.01 32.13
N ARG A 29 45.39 -60.22 31.69
CA ARG A 29 46.63 -59.42 31.91
C ARG A 29 46.63 -58.10 31.10
N GLU A 30 47.25 -57.00 31.54
CA GLU A 30 48.63 -56.74 32.01
C GLU A 30 49.68 -56.82 30.89
N GLU A 31 50.15 -55.66 30.41
CA GLU A 31 51.49 -55.46 29.84
C GLU A 31 52.00 -54.03 30.17
N VAL A 32 53.32 -53.81 30.15
CA VAL A 32 53.97 -52.67 30.84
C VAL A 32 54.98 -51.94 29.95
N GLY A 33 54.75 -50.64 29.72
CA GLY A 33 55.76 -49.70 29.24
C GLY A 33 56.34 -48.84 30.39
N ARG A 34 57.66 -48.82 30.57
CA ARG A 34 58.35 -48.03 31.62
C ARG A 34 59.45 -47.13 31.06
N GLY A 35 59.47 -45.88 31.52
CA GLY A 35 60.51 -44.85 31.29
C GLY A 35 59.92 -43.48 31.64
N ALA A 36 60.11 -42.86 32.81
CA ALA A 36 61.21 -42.80 33.79
C ALA A 36 62.46 -42.05 33.26
N ALA A 37 63.01 -41.03 33.94
CA ALA A 37 62.51 -40.27 35.10
C ALA A 37 63.33 -38.96 35.31
N ALA A 38 62.71 -37.95 35.93
CA ALA A 38 63.39 -36.83 36.59
C ALA A 38 62.60 -36.41 37.85
N ARG A 39 63.22 -35.73 38.83
CA ARG A 39 62.66 -35.56 40.19
C ARG A 39 62.72 -34.13 40.74
N THR A 40 61.55 -33.68 41.21
CA THR A 40 61.28 -33.08 42.53
C THR A 40 62.13 -31.90 43.06
N ALA A 41 61.52 -30.70 43.00
CA ALA A 41 61.54 -29.60 43.99
C ALA A 41 62.84 -28.85 44.38
N VAL A 42 62.73 -27.52 44.53
CA VAL A 42 62.81 -26.80 45.82
C VAL A 42 62.10 -25.42 45.71
N LEU A 43 61.72 -24.85 46.86
CA LEU A 43 60.83 -23.70 47.08
C LEU A 43 61.36 -22.33 46.57
N GLY A 44 60.43 -21.39 46.35
CA GLY A 44 60.59 -20.01 46.87
C GLY A 44 60.12 -18.86 45.99
N THR A 45 59.00 -18.21 46.35
CA THR A 45 58.46 -16.92 45.81
C THR A 45 58.18 -16.88 44.28
N VAL A 46 57.03 -16.41 43.79
CA VAL A 46 55.98 -15.55 44.38
C VAL A 46 54.60 -16.21 44.25
N PHE A 47 53.87 -16.36 45.35
CA PHE A 47 52.52 -16.93 45.37
C PHE A 47 51.58 -15.99 46.16
N LEU A 48 51.38 -14.77 45.63
CA LEU A 48 50.64 -13.69 46.34
C LEU A 48 49.88 -12.72 45.42
N VAL A 49 49.55 -13.11 44.17
CA VAL A 49 48.86 -12.21 43.21
C VAL A 49 47.53 -12.77 42.69
N PHE A 50 47.41 -14.09 42.51
CA PHE A 50 46.23 -14.72 41.86
C PHE A 50 45.20 -15.36 42.80
N LEU A 51 45.23 -15.06 44.10
CA LEU A 51 44.23 -15.52 45.08
C LEU A 51 43.59 -14.36 45.88
N LEU A 52 43.34 -13.24 45.20
CA LEU A 52 42.58 -12.10 45.76
C LEU A 52 41.51 -11.54 44.81
N ALA A 53 41.37 -12.09 43.59
CA ALA A 53 40.36 -11.68 42.60
C ALA A 53 39.07 -12.52 42.61
N ALA A 54 39.03 -13.65 43.35
CA ALA A 54 37.98 -14.66 43.23
C ALA A 54 37.19 -14.94 44.52
N SER A 55 37.23 -14.06 45.54
CA SER A 55 36.59 -14.33 46.84
C SER A 55 36.02 -13.12 47.60
N VAL A 56 35.92 -11.94 46.99
CA VAL A 56 35.27 -10.75 47.62
C VAL A 56 34.35 -10.00 46.64
N ARG A 57 33.39 -10.71 46.04
CA ARG A 57 32.14 -10.11 45.51
C ARG A 57 30.92 -11.06 45.57
N ALA A 58 30.95 -12.03 46.50
CA ALA A 58 29.88 -13.00 46.73
C ALA A 58 29.14 -12.74 48.06
N ARG A 59 28.59 -11.53 48.23
CA ARG A 59 27.63 -11.21 49.31
C ARG A 59 26.61 -10.17 48.83
N MET A 60 25.34 -10.59 48.81
CA MET A 60 24.15 -9.72 48.74
C MET A 60 24.06 -8.78 47.53
N VAL A 61 23.84 -9.39 46.36
CA VAL A 61 22.77 -8.94 45.46
C VAL A 61 21.74 -10.09 45.47
N PRO A 62 20.46 -9.87 45.82
CA PRO A 62 19.43 -10.89 45.64
C PRO A 62 19.18 -11.08 44.14
N ASP A 63 18.73 -12.27 43.73
CA ASP A 63 18.58 -12.63 42.32
C ASP A 63 17.79 -11.58 41.53
N ILE A 64 18.48 -10.90 40.61
CA ILE A 64 17.84 -10.09 39.57
C ILE A 64 17.39 -11.10 38.52
N PRO A 65 16.08 -11.27 38.26
CA PRO A 65 15.63 -12.07 37.14
C PRO A 65 16.24 -11.51 35.86
N GLN A 66 16.60 -12.37 34.91
CA GLN A 66 16.87 -11.90 33.56
C GLN A 66 15.56 -11.45 32.93
N CYS A 67 15.17 -10.21 33.21
CA CYS A 67 14.28 -9.44 32.37
C CYS A 67 15.02 -9.14 31.07
N VAL A 68 15.16 -10.16 30.21
CA VAL A 68 14.96 -9.91 28.79
C VAL A 68 13.50 -9.47 28.73
N ALA A 69 13.30 -8.17 28.57
CA ALA A 69 11.99 -7.70 28.14
C ALA A 69 11.90 -8.07 26.67
N GLU A 70 11.01 -9.00 26.35
CA GLU A 70 10.38 -8.97 25.04
C GLU A 70 9.79 -7.56 24.89
N MET A 71 10.21 -6.85 23.85
CA MET A 71 9.54 -5.60 23.48
C MET A 71 8.24 -6.02 22.81
N ASP A 72 7.19 -6.14 23.62
CA ASP A 72 5.80 -6.37 23.18
C ASP A 72 5.54 -5.53 21.93
N ALA A 73 4.94 -6.14 20.89
CA ALA A 73 4.57 -5.44 19.67
C ALA A 73 3.75 -4.18 20.02
N VAL A 74 4.22 -3.02 19.57
CA VAL A 74 3.42 -1.79 19.63
C VAL A 74 2.54 -1.84 18.41
N THR A 75 1.32 -2.37 18.52
CA THR A 75 0.40 -2.27 17.40
C THR A 75 -0.01 -0.81 17.24
N HIS A 76 0.35 -0.19 16.12
CA HIS A 76 -0.05 1.16 15.78
C HIS A 76 -1.49 1.20 15.25
N VAL A 77 -2.41 0.83 16.15
CA VAL A 77 -3.85 0.83 15.88
C VAL A 77 -4.32 2.27 15.69
N VAL A 78 -4.28 2.73 14.44
CA VAL A 78 -5.13 3.81 13.95
C VAL A 78 -6.55 3.51 14.41
N THR A 79 -7.21 4.51 15.00
CA THR A 79 -8.65 4.46 15.24
C THR A 79 -9.27 5.79 14.87
N SER A 80 -10.14 5.81 13.88
CA SER A 80 -11.19 6.84 13.87
C SER A 80 -12.23 6.52 14.93
N LEU A 81 -13.07 7.50 15.27
CA LEU A 81 -14.27 7.32 16.10
C LEU A 81 -15.52 7.79 15.35
N ASP A 82 -15.42 7.73 14.02
CA ASP A 82 -16.33 8.31 13.04
C ASP A 82 -17.31 7.27 12.53
N ASP A 83 -18.58 7.41 12.88
CA ASP A 83 -19.66 6.45 12.60
C ASP A 83 -19.68 5.96 11.13
N GLY A 84 -19.68 4.64 10.94
CA GLY A 84 -19.89 4.03 9.63
C GLY A 84 -18.86 4.31 8.54
N PRO A 85 -17.53 4.10 8.71
CA PRO A 85 -16.62 3.93 7.58
C PRO A 85 -17.10 2.78 6.69
N ILE A 86 -17.08 3.03 5.39
CA ILE A 86 -17.56 2.10 4.37
C ILE A 86 -16.48 1.68 3.37
N ASP A 87 -15.39 2.45 3.31
CA ASP A 87 -14.41 2.51 2.23
C ASP A 87 -13.07 3.05 2.77
N VAL A 88 -11.95 2.60 2.21
CA VAL A 88 -10.57 2.94 2.63
C VAL A 88 -9.62 2.76 1.45
N VAL A 89 -8.67 3.69 1.28
CA VAL A 89 -7.66 3.71 0.22
C VAL A 89 -6.28 3.90 0.86
N ALA A 90 -5.28 3.19 0.35
CA ALA A 90 -3.87 3.41 0.67
C ALA A 90 -3.22 4.23 -0.45
N ALA A 91 -2.62 5.38 -0.13
CA ALA A 91 -2.02 6.31 -1.08
C ALA A 91 -1.09 7.28 -0.34
N ASP A 92 0.09 7.63 -0.89
CA ASP A 92 0.95 8.69 -0.35
C ASP A 92 0.26 10.04 -0.57
N VAL A 93 -0.29 10.65 0.49
CA VAL A 93 -0.91 11.99 0.43
C VAL A 93 -0.10 13.04 1.19
N ASP A 94 1.14 12.69 1.56
CA ASP A 94 2.06 13.50 2.35
C ASP A 94 3.39 13.84 1.63
N GLY A 95 3.64 13.18 0.49
CA GLY A 95 4.78 13.42 -0.39
C GLY A 95 6.12 13.01 0.23
N ASP A 96 6.13 12.34 1.39
CA ASP A 96 7.34 11.90 2.07
C ASP A 96 7.83 10.51 1.66
N GLY A 97 7.09 9.83 0.77
CA GLY A 97 7.48 8.58 0.08
C GLY A 97 6.92 7.30 0.68
N TRP A 98 5.92 7.39 1.54
CA TRP A 98 5.31 6.30 2.31
C TRP A 98 3.78 6.42 2.19
N LEU A 99 3.02 5.32 2.27
CA LEU A 99 1.57 5.40 1.99
C LEU A 99 0.77 5.81 3.23
N ASP A 100 -0.29 6.60 3.01
CA ASP A 100 -1.25 7.00 4.04
C ASP A 100 -2.59 6.27 3.89
N LEU A 101 -3.43 6.38 4.93
CA LEU A 101 -4.78 5.78 4.94
C LEU A 101 -5.89 6.82 4.87
N VAL A 102 -6.47 6.95 3.68
CA VAL A 102 -7.62 7.80 3.33
C VAL A 102 -8.93 7.04 3.51
N TYR A 103 -10.02 7.70 3.95
CA TYR A 103 -11.31 7.01 4.13
C TYR A 103 -12.59 7.87 4.10
N ALA A 104 -13.71 7.17 3.87
CA ALA A 104 -15.06 7.72 3.87
C ALA A 104 -15.94 7.15 5.00
N ALA A 105 -16.33 8.00 5.97
CA ALA A 105 -17.23 7.68 7.08
C ALA A 105 -18.66 8.21 6.88
N HIS A 106 -19.51 7.35 6.32
CA HIS A 106 -20.87 7.63 5.89
C HIS A 106 -21.76 8.23 7.00
N ASN A 107 -21.85 7.57 8.16
CA ASN A 107 -22.76 8.00 9.24
C ASN A 107 -22.17 9.17 10.06
N ALA A 108 -20.84 9.24 10.20
CA ALA A 108 -20.11 10.33 10.85
C ALA A 108 -20.16 11.62 10.05
N HIS A 109 -20.39 11.47 8.74
CA HIS A 109 -20.35 12.55 7.76
C HIS A 109 -18.94 13.12 7.59
N LYS A 110 -17.93 12.24 7.70
CA LYS A 110 -16.52 12.61 7.74
C LYS A 110 -15.71 11.96 6.61
N ILE A 111 -14.78 12.72 6.05
CA ILE A 111 -13.60 12.22 5.33
C ILE A 111 -12.38 12.57 6.19
N GLY A 112 -11.45 11.64 6.30
CA GLY A 112 -10.22 11.81 7.06
C GLY A 112 -9.07 11.06 6.41
N TRP A 113 -7.88 11.35 6.88
CA TRP A 113 -6.68 10.57 6.61
C TRP A 113 -5.87 10.41 7.90
N TYR A 114 -4.81 9.61 7.82
CA TYR A 114 -3.81 9.45 8.87
C TYR A 114 -2.45 9.53 8.19
N ARG A 115 -1.53 10.32 8.76
CA ARG A 115 -0.16 10.50 8.27
C ARG A 115 0.77 9.41 8.77
N TYR A 116 1.40 8.63 7.90
CA TYR A 116 2.46 7.72 8.32
C TYR A 116 3.68 8.52 8.81
N ASN A 117 4.41 8.01 9.81
CA ASN A 117 5.60 8.69 10.35
C ASN A 117 6.74 7.71 10.60
N HIS A 118 7.57 7.52 9.56
CA HIS A 118 8.75 6.65 9.54
C HIS A 118 9.81 6.97 10.60
N ILE A 119 9.77 8.16 11.23
CA ILE A 119 10.69 8.55 12.31
C ILE A 119 10.18 8.04 13.67
N VAL A 120 8.86 7.92 13.84
CA VAL A 120 8.22 7.47 15.08
C VAL A 120 7.94 5.96 15.05
N GLY A 121 7.74 5.40 13.86
CA GLY A 121 7.03 4.14 13.67
C GLY A 121 5.54 4.41 13.83
N GLY A 122 4.79 4.38 12.73
CA GLY A 122 3.34 4.45 12.75
C GLY A 122 2.67 5.83 12.75
N PHE A 123 1.36 5.75 12.55
CA PHE A 123 0.50 6.89 12.22
C PHE A 123 0.38 7.97 13.30
N GLU A 124 0.33 9.22 12.84
CA GLU A 124 0.04 10.39 13.66
C GLU A 124 -1.45 10.45 14.11
N GLY A 125 -1.78 11.48 14.88
CA GLY A 125 -3.16 11.76 15.27
C GLY A 125 -4.05 12.02 14.04
N GLN A 126 -5.30 11.55 14.10
CA GLN A 126 -6.28 11.68 13.02
C GLN A 126 -6.31 13.08 12.40
N GLN A 127 -6.04 13.14 11.10
CA GLN A 127 -6.21 14.34 10.31
C GLN A 127 -7.62 14.37 9.71
N VAL A 128 -8.31 15.49 9.89
CA VAL A 128 -9.73 15.63 9.54
C VAL A 128 -9.85 16.51 8.32
N VAL A 129 -9.89 15.89 7.14
CA VAL A 129 -10.16 16.53 5.85
C VAL A 129 -11.51 17.26 5.88
N SER A 130 -12.56 16.60 6.35
CA SER A 130 -13.88 17.23 6.42
C SER A 130 -14.84 16.54 7.38
N THR A 131 -15.56 17.31 8.21
CA THR A 131 -16.77 16.86 8.93
C THR A 131 -18.07 17.32 8.25
N ALA A 132 -17.98 17.67 6.97
CA ALA A 132 -19.07 18.24 6.19
C ALA A 132 -19.36 17.43 4.90
N ALA A 133 -19.07 16.13 4.91
CA ALA A 133 -19.33 15.20 3.81
C ALA A 133 -20.53 14.31 4.18
N LEU A 134 -21.75 14.87 4.22
CA LEU A 134 -22.86 14.15 4.85
C LEU A 134 -23.30 12.95 4.01
N GLY A 135 -23.06 11.74 4.51
CA GLY A 135 -23.43 10.50 3.83
C GLY A 135 -22.53 10.13 2.67
N VAL A 136 -21.23 10.43 2.76
CA VAL A 136 -20.21 10.00 1.77
C VAL A 136 -20.39 8.52 1.39
N GLN A 137 -20.42 8.24 0.08
CA GLN A 137 -20.60 6.90 -0.52
C GLN A 137 -19.30 6.38 -1.17
N SER A 138 -18.46 7.31 -1.63
CA SER A 138 -17.24 7.06 -2.38
C SER A 138 -16.29 8.25 -2.14
N VAL A 139 -15.01 7.93 -2.02
CA VAL A 139 -13.87 8.85 -2.02
C VAL A 139 -12.87 8.34 -3.05
N ILE A 140 -12.12 9.24 -3.68
CA ILE A 140 -11.01 8.92 -4.58
C ILE A 140 -9.81 9.79 -4.20
N ALA A 141 -8.60 9.29 -4.47
CA ALA A 141 -7.35 10.03 -4.36
C ALA A 141 -6.71 10.15 -5.76
N ALA A 142 -6.30 11.36 -6.12
CA ALA A 142 -5.70 11.69 -7.42
C ALA A 142 -5.01 13.06 -7.33
N ASP A 143 -4.01 13.32 -8.17
CA ASP A 143 -3.39 14.65 -8.37
C ASP A 143 -4.41 15.55 -9.10
N ILE A 144 -5.16 16.38 -8.36
CA ILE A 144 -6.26 17.20 -8.93
C ILE A 144 -5.75 18.60 -9.27
N ASP A 145 -4.93 19.20 -8.42
CA ASP A 145 -4.41 20.55 -8.63
C ASP A 145 -3.11 20.64 -9.48
N GLY A 146 -2.60 19.49 -9.92
CA GLY A 146 -1.52 19.37 -10.91
C GLY A 146 -0.12 19.63 -10.35
N ASP A 147 0.03 19.80 -9.04
CA ASP A 147 1.32 20.06 -8.40
C ASP A 147 2.17 18.79 -8.15
N SER A 148 1.60 17.61 -8.45
CA SER A 148 2.12 16.24 -8.24
C SER A 148 1.87 15.61 -6.85
N ASP A 149 1.13 16.28 -5.97
CA ASP A 149 0.73 15.74 -4.67
C ASP A 149 -0.74 15.24 -4.68
N LEU A 150 -1.08 14.18 -3.93
CA LEU A 150 -2.41 13.54 -4.06
C LEU A 150 -3.52 14.27 -3.28
N ASP A 151 -4.48 14.83 -4.03
CA ASP A 151 -5.74 15.40 -3.55
C ASP A 151 -6.83 14.35 -3.30
N LEU A 152 -7.95 14.79 -2.71
CA LEU A 152 -9.13 13.96 -2.48
C LEU A 152 -10.41 14.55 -3.09
N ALA A 153 -11.22 13.71 -3.74
CA ALA A 153 -12.58 14.05 -4.19
C ALA A 153 -13.64 13.06 -3.65
N SER A 154 -14.90 13.50 -3.55
CA SER A 154 -15.93 12.75 -2.82
C SER A 154 -17.38 12.93 -3.28
N ALA A 155 -18.18 11.88 -3.10
CA ALA A 155 -19.63 11.85 -3.39
C ALA A 155 -20.47 11.69 -2.10
N SER A 156 -21.22 12.72 -1.69
CA SER A 156 -21.99 12.74 -0.43
C SER A 156 -23.52 12.71 -0.59
N ALA A 157 -24.14 11.63 -0.10
CA ALA A 157 -25.53 11.29 -0.40
C ALA A 157 -26.60 11.96 0.48
N ASN A 158 -26.27 12.45 1.67
CA ASN A 158 -27.24 13.01 2.62
C ASN A 158 -27.26 14.56 2.62
N ASP A 159 -26.20 15.24 2.19
CA ASP A 159 -26.19 16.69 1.92
C ASP A 159 -26.21 17.06 0.44
N ASN A 160 -26.07 16.08 -0.47
CA ASN A 160 -26.17 16.25 -1.93
C ASN A 160 -24.97 16.98 -2.55
N LYS A 161 -23.76 16.67 -2.06
CA LYS A 161 -22.52 17.33 -2.52
C LYS A 161 -21.62 16.44 -3.38
N ILE A 162 -20.92 17.13 -4.28
CA ILE A 162 -19.55 16.78 -4.67
C ILE A 162 -18.63 17.81 -4.00
N ALA A 163 -17.51 17.36 -3.46
CA ALA A 163 -16.51 18.23 -2.84
C ALA A 163 -15.11 17.64 -3.04
N TRP A 164 -14.15 18.53 -3.26
CA TRP A 164 -12.72 18.23 -3.35
C TRP A 164 -11.95 18.89 -2.21
N TYR A 165 -10.70 18.49 -2.04
CA TYR A 165 -9.84 18.86 -0.93
C TYR A 165 -8.39 18.98 -1.40
N GLU A 166 -7.98 20.23 -1.64
CA GLU A 166 -6.64 20.74 -1.97
C GLU A 166 -5.57 20.28 -0.97
N ASN A 167 -4.48 19.68 -1.45
CA ASN A 167 -3.35 19.22 -0.64
C ASN A 167 -2.25 20.29 -0.43
N ILE A 168 -2.54 21.59 -0.64
CA ILE A 168 -1.84 22.86 -0.25
C ILE A 168 -0.29 22.97 -0.28
N ASN A 169 0.43 21.96 0.18
CA ASN A 169 1.89 21.91 0.35
C ASN A 169 2.47 20.49 0.24
N GLY A 170 1.74 19.53 -0.31
CA GLY A 170 2.09 18.12 -0.43
C GLY A 170 2.03 17.29 0.84
N ALA A 171 2.15 17.90 2.02
CA ALA A 171 2.25 17.19 3.31
C ALA A 171 0.89 16.97 3.99
N GLY A 172 -0.10 16.49 3.23
CA GLY A 172 -1.45 16.14 3.67
C GLY A 172 -2.23 17.26 4.37
N SER A 173 -1.84 18.52 4.17
CA SER A 173 -2.37 19.69 4.89
C SER A 173 -3.69 20.19 4.29
N PHE A 174 -4.63 19.27 4.08
CA PHE A 174 -5.85 19.50 3.31
C PHE A 174 -6.57 20.81 3.63
N GLY A 175 -6.91 21.52 2.56
CA GLY A 175 -7.63 22.78 2.60
C GLY A 175 -9.05 22.70 3.16
N PRO A 176 -9.71 23.85 3.38
CA PRO A 176 -11.12 23.88 3.74
C PRO A 176 -11.95 23.21 2.62
N GLN A 177 -13.01 22.47 2.98
CA GLN A 177 -13.89 21.80 2.01
C GLN A 177 -14.25 22.72 0.82
N GLN A 178 -13.67 22.44 -0.34
CA GLN A 178 -13.97 23.16 -1.56
C GLN A 178 -15.22 22.52 -2.17
N VAL A 179 -16.35 23.22 -2.02
CA VAL A 179 -17.67 22.67 -2.39
C VAL A 179 -17.93 22.87 -3.87
N VAL A 180 -17.37 21.96 -4.68
CA VAL A 180 -17.60 21.80 -6.13
C VAL A 180 -19.09 21.89 -6.47
N SER A 181 -19.94 21.19 -5.71
CA SER A 181 -21.40 21.27 -5.89
C SER A 181 -22.18 21.02 -4.60
N THR A 182 -23.30 21.73 -4.43
CA THR A 182 -24.38 21.41 -3.48
C THR A 182 -25.64 20.88 -4.18
N ALA A 183 -25.50 20.53 -5.45
CA ALA A 183 -26.56 20.18 -6.37
C ALA A 183 -26.28 18.81 -7.03
N ALA A 184 -25.80 17.85 -6.24
CA ALA A 184 -25.66 16.45 -6.63
C ALA A 184 -26.62 15.60 -5.76
N GLY A 185 -27.92 15.71 -6.06
CA GLY A 185 -29.03 15.09 -5.32
C GLY A 185 -28.82 13.62 -5.03
N ARG A 186 -28.47 13.29 -3.78
CA ARG A 186 -28.03 11.96 -3.34
C ARG A 186 -26.97 11.34 -4.28
N ALA A 187 -25.80 11.97 -4.33
CA ALA A 187 -24.62 11.45 -5.04
C ALA A 187 -24.34 9.97 -4.69
N GLN A 188 -23.87 9.19 -5.67
CA GLN A 188 -23.58 7.75 -5.53
C GLN A 188 -22.15 7.39 -5.92
N SER A 189 -21.59 8.09 -6.92
CA SER A 189 -20.25 7.89 -7.45
C SER A 189 -19.69 9.24 -7.90
N VAL A 190 -18.38 9.40 -7.71
CA VAL A 190 -17.53 10.42 -8.32
C VAL A 190 -16.39 9.68 -9.03
N ILE A 191 -15.87 10.26 -10.11
CA ILE A 191 -14.66 9.82 -10.81
C ILE A 191 -13.82 11.06 -11.15
N ALA A 192 -12.52 10.86 -11.37
CA ALA A 192 -11.60 11.86 -11.92
C ALA A 192 -10.99 11.34 -13.23
N ALA A 193 -10.89 12.23 -14.21
CA ALA A 193 -10.13 12.08 -15.46
C ALA A 193 -10.04 13.49 -16.09
N ASP A 194 -9.05 13.74 -16.95
CA ASP A 194 -9.02 14.92 -17.84
C ASP A 194 -10.24 14.87 -18.79
N MET A 195 -11.08 15.91 -18.83
CA MET A 195 -12.27 15.97 -19.70
C MET A 195 -12.40 17.24 -20.55
N ASP A 196 -11.40 18.12 -20.51
CA ASP A 196 -11.29 19.27 -21.43
C ASP A 196 -9.92 19.35 -22.16
N GLY A 197 -9.13 18.28 -22.08
CA GLY A 197 -7.97 18.00 -22.93
C GLY A 197 -6.76 18.89 -22.67
N ASP A 198 -6.76 19.66 -21.58
CA ASP A 198 -5.68 20.59 -21.25
C ASP A 198 -4.55 19.95 -20.44
N GLY A 199 -4.84 18.81 -19.80
CA GLY A 199 -3.91 17.96 -19.04
C GLY A 199 -4.23 17.82 -17.55
N ASP A 200 -5.18 18.60 -17.03
CA ASP A 200 -5.50 18.67 -15.61
C ASP A 200 -6.74 17.81 -15.24
N LEU A 201 -6.87 17.33 -14.00
CA LEU A 201 -7.92 16.35 -13.65
C LEU A 201 -9.26 17.00 -13.25
N ASP A 202 -10.27 16.75 -14.08
CA ASP A 202 -11.67 17.09 -13.83
C ASP A 202 -12.40 16.11 -12.90
N LEU A 203 -13.61 16.50 -12.48
CA LEU A 203 -14.52 15.62 -11.74
C LEU A 203 -15.85 15.40 -12.48
N ALA A 204 -16.30 14.14 -12.50
CA ALA A 204 -17.66 13.78 -12.95
C ALA A 204 -18.43 12.98 -11.89
N SER A 205 -19.76 13.05 -11.93
CA SER A 205 -20.61 12.52 -10.85
C SER A 205 -21.97 11.97 -11.28
N ALA A 206 -22.45 10.95 -10.55
CA ALA A 206 -23.79 10.39 -10.68
C ALA A 206 -24.65 10.64 -9.42
N SER A 207 -25.84 11.24 -9.57
CA SER A 207 -26.71 11.62 -8.44
C SER A 207 -28.15 11.11 -8.55
N ALA A 208 -28.59 10.40 -7.50
CA ALA A 208 -29.71 9.48 -7.55
C ALA A 208 -31.11 10.03 -7.20
N THR A 209 -31.26 11.29 -6.78
CA THR A 209 -32.56 11.90 -6.43
C THR A 209 -32.89 13.19 -7.18
N ASP A 210 -31.90 13.91 -7.73
CA ASP A 210 -32.12 14.99 -8.70
C ASP A 210 -31.85 14.57 -10.16
N ASN A 211 -31.44 13.31 -10.36
CA ASN A 211 -31.41 12.62 -11.66
C ASN A 211 -30.35 13.14 -12.64
N LYS A 212 -29.16 13.46 -12.13
CA LYS A 212 -28.10 14.05 -12.94
C LYS A 212 -26.93 13.11 -13.21
N ILE A 213 -26.32 13.39 -14.35
CA ILE A 213 -24.88 13.32 -14.54
C ILE A 213 -24.41 14.77 -14.59
N ALA A 214 -23.27 15.06 -13.98
CA ALA A 214 -22.70 16.42 -13.95
C ALA A 214 -21.18 16.36 -13.91
N TRP A 215 -20.58 17.23 -14.72
CA TRP A 215 -19.16 17.51 -14.85
C TRP A 215 -18.82 18.82 -14.10
N TYR A 216 -17.56 18.93 -13.70
CA TYR A 216 -16.98 20.09 -13.02
C TYR A 216 -15.57 20.31 -13.57
N GLU A 217 -15.48 21.30 -14.45
CA GLU A 217 -14.31 21.90 -15.10
C GLU A 217 -13.26 22.40 -14.09
N ASN A 218 -12.00 22.00 -14.19
CA ASN A 218 -10.87 22.46 -13.39
C ASN A 218 -10.18 23.68 -14.04
N ILE A 219 -10.94 24.78 -14.15
CA ILE A 219 -10.68 25.99 -14.99
C ILE A 219 -9.24 26.54 -15.04
N ASP A 220 -8.43 26.34 -14.00
CA ASP A 220 -7.06 26.85 -13.91
C ASP A 220 -6.00 25.79 -13.56
N GLY A 221 -6.34 24.51 -13.71
CA GLY A 221 -5.53 23.35 -13.33
C GLY A 221 -5.43 23.14 -11.83
N VAL A 222 -5.35 24.24 -11.06
CA VAL A 222 -5.08 24.25 -9.62
C VAL A 222 -6.35 24.16 -8.75
N GLY A 223 -7.35 23.41 -9.21
CA GLY A 223 -8.54 23.04 -8.45
C GLY A 223 -9.63 24.13 -8.33
N THR A 224 -9.59 25.21 -9.13
CA THR A 224 -10.69 26.21 -9.15
C THR A 224 -11.88 25.70 -9.96
N PHE A 225 -12.59 24.72 -9.39
CA PHE A 225 -13.73 24.10 -10.06
C PHE A 225 -14.82 25.09 -10.50
N GLY A 226 -15.24 24.92 -11.75
CA GLY A 226 -16.27 25.71 -12.41
C GLY A 226 -17.67 25.51 -11.84
N PRO A 227 -18.64 26.34 -12.28
CA PRO A 227 -20.04 26.16 -11.92
C PRO A 227 -20.55 24.83 -12.51
N GLN A 228 -21.20 23.99 -11.68
CA GLN A 228 -21.75 22.68 -12.11
C GLN A 228 -22.28 22.68 -13.55
N GLN A 229 -21.56 21.98 -14.42
CA GLN A 229 -21.94 21.81 -15.82
C GLN A 229 -22.91 20.62 -15.88
N VAL A 230 -24.19 20.92 -16.12
CA VAL A 230 -25.28 19.95 -15.98
C VAL A 230 -25.44 19.14 -17.26
N VAL A 231 -24.51 18.21 -17.46
CA VAL A 231 -24.46 17.20 -18.53
C VAL A 231 -25.82 16.49 -18.69
N SER A 232 -26.51 16.18 -17.59
CA SER A 232 -27.88 15.65 -17.63
C SER A 232 -28.76 16.09 -16.47
N THR A 233 -30.07 16.19 -16.72
CA THR A 233 -31.13 16.21 -15.69
C THR A 233 -32.13 15.06 -15.88
N THR A 234 -31.77 14.11 -16.72
CA THR A 234 -32.64 13.03 -17.22
C THR A 234 -31.94 11.67 -17.13
N ALA A 235 -31.15 11.45 -16.08
CA ALA A 235 -30.60 10.15 -15.69
C ALA A 235 -31.29 9.71 -14.39
N ASN A 236 -32.54 9.23 -14.48
CA ASN A 236 -33.37 9.06 -13.28
C ASN A 236 -32.83 7.97 -12.35
N SER A 237 -32.45 8.39 -11.14
CA SER A 237 -31.71 7.59 -10.19
C SER A 237 -30.44 6.96 -10.79
N ALA A 238 -29.56 7.81 -11.34
CA ALA A 238 -28.20 7.51 -11.75
C ALA A 238 -27.41 6.78 -10.64
N ARG A 239 -26.66 5.74 -11.00
CA ARG A 239 -25.95 4.84 -10.07
C ARG A 239 -24.45 4.76 -10.29
N SER A 240 -24.03 4.81 -11.54
CA SER A 240 -22.64 4.73 -11.98
C SER A 240 -22.46 5.74 -13.11
N VAL A 241 -21.28 6.35 -13.11
CA VAL A 241 -20.71 7.12 -14.22
C VAL A 241 -19.33 6.52 -14.51
N VAL A 242 -18.92 6.56 -15.78
CA VAL A 242 -17.60 6.12 -16.27
C VAL A 242 -17.12 7.18 -17.28
N ALA A 243 -15.82 7.45 -17.31
CA ALA A 243 -15.17 8.28 -18.34
C ALA A 243 -14.46 7.36 -19.35
N ALA A 244 -14.58 7.66 -20.64
CA ALA A 244 -13.97 6.92 -21.74
C ALA A 244 -14.05 7.77 -23.02
N ASP A 245 -13.09 7.62 -23.94
CA ASP A 245 -13.19 8.13 -25.31
C ASP A 245 -14.21 7.27 -26.08
N VAL A 246 -15.44 7.76 -26.29
CA VAL A 246 -16.56 7.00 -26.87
C VAL A 246 -16.86 7.42 -28.31
N ASP A 247 -16.35 8.57 -28.76
CA ASP A 247 -16.51 9.06 -30.13
C ASP A 247 -15.23 8.97 -31.01
N GLY A 248 -14.10 8.59 -30.40
CA GLY A 248 -12.86 8.18 -31.08
C GLY A 248 -11.99 9.36 -31.56
N ASP A 249 -12.30 10.59 -31.14
CA ASP A 249 -11.52 11.78 -31.49
C ASP A 249 -10.33 12.07 -30.56
N GLY A 250 -10.35 11.46 -29.36
CA GLY A 250 -9.30 11.51 -28.35
C GLY A 250 -9.74 12.10 -27.00
N ASP A 251 -10.93 12.69 -26.93
CA ASP A 251 -11.42 13.46 -25.79
C ASP A 251 -12.34 12.61 -24.87
N MET A 252 -12.32 12.83 -23.55
CA MET A 252 -13.07 11.94 -22.62
C MET A 252 -14.58 12.24 -22.57
N ASP A 253 -15.39 11.28 -23.01
CA ASP A 253 -16.84 11.27 -22.85
C ASP A 253 -17.30 10.74 -21.49
N LEU A 254 -18.58 10.99 -21.18
CA LEU A 254 -19.24 10.41 -20.01
C LEU A 254 -20.29 9.37 -20.37
N VAL A 255 -20.24 8.24 -19.67
CA VAL A 255 -21.20 7.12 -19.79
C VAL A 255 -21.95 6.92 -18.48
N SER A 256 -23.24 6.58 -18.53
CA SER A 256 -24.08 6.48 -17.33
C SER A 256 -25.10 5.33 -17.32
N ALA A 257 -25.36 4.82 -16.11
CA ALA A 257 -26.43 3.87 -15.81
C ALA A 257 -27.47 4.47 -14.86
N SER A 258 -28.75 4.56 -15.27
CA SER A 258 -29.83 5.17 -14.48
C SER A 258 -31.03 4.25 -14.20
N SER A 259 -31.21 3.96 -12.91
CA SER A 259 -32.01 2.82 -12.42
C SER A 259 -33.53 3.04 -12.37
N SER A 260 -34.05 4.25 -12.58
CA SER A 260 -35.49 4.59 -12.45
C SER A 260 -36.17 5.10 -13.73
N ASP A 261 -35.42 5.47 -14.77
CA ASP A 261 -35.93 5.65 -16.14
C ASP A 261 -35.38 4.61 -17.13
N ASN A 262 -34.61 3.64 -16.62
CA ASN A 262 -34.21 2.42 -17.32
C ASN A 262 -33.26 2.67 -18.49
N LYS A 263 -32.27 3.56 -18.29
CA LYS A 263 -31.35 3.95 -19.37
C LYS A 263 -29.92 3.52 -19.15
N ILE A 264 -29.28 3.29 -20.29
CA ILE A 264 -27.87 3.59 -20.52
C ILE A 264 -27.85 4.82 -21.43
N ALA A 265 -27.00 5.79 -21.15
CA ALA A 265 -26.83 7.00 -21.96
C ALA A 265 -25.39 7.51 -21.86
N TRP A 266 -24.87 8.01 -22.99
CA TRP A 266 -23.58 8.69 -23.07
C TRP A 266 -23.76 10.19 -23.37
N TYR A 267 -22.68 10.95 -23.26
CA TYR A 267 -22.64 12.40 -23.42
C TYR A 267 -21.33 12.81 -24.11
N GLU A 268 -21.48 13.15 -25.39
CA GLU A 268 -20.48 13.60 -26.36
C GLU A 268 -19.72 14.86 -25.92
N ASN A 269 -18.39 14.84 -25.85
CA ASN A 269 -17.55 15.98 -25.52
C ASN A 269 -17.29 16.89 -26.75
N THR A 270 -18.36 17.51 -27.28
CA THR A 270 -18.48 18.01 -28.67
C THR A 270 -17.43 19.00 -29.22
N ASP A 271 -16.48 19.47 -28.41
CA ASP A 271 -15.38 20.35 -28.81
C ASP A 271 -14.05 20.07 -28.11
N GLY A 272 -13.94 18.93 -27.42
CA GLY A 272 -12.79 18.50 -26.64
C GLY A 272 -12.53 19.31 -25.38
N VAL A 273 -13.30 20.38 -25.12
CA VAL A 273 -13.11 21.30 -24.00
C VAL A 273 -14.34 21.36 -23.09
N GLY A 274 -14.97 20.21 -22.88
CA GLY A 274 -16.06 20.01 -21.93
C GLY A 274 -17.45 20.49 -22.39
N SER A 275 -17.65 20.85 -23.67
CA SER A 275 -19.00 21.17 -24.18
C SER A 275 -19.86 19.91 -24.38
N PHE A 276 -20.25 19.28 -23.27
CA PHE A 276 -21.08 18.08 -23.27
C PHE A 276 -22.40 18.24 -24.04
N GLY A 277 -22.59 17.35 -25.00
CA GLY A 277 -23.74 17.28 -25.91
C GLY A 277 -25.05 16.89 -25.23
N PRO A 278 -26.18 16.97 -25.97
CA PRO A 278 -27.48 16.54 -25.45
C PRO A 278 -27.48 15.03 -25.20
N GLN A 279 -28.02 14.58 -24.06
CA GLN A 279 -28.10 13.15 -23.66
C GLN A 279 -28.33 12.20 -24.85
N GLN A 280 -27.29 11.47 -25.24
CA GLN A 280 -27.34 10.49 -26.31
C GLN A 280 -27.85 9.17 -25.71
N VAL A 281 -29.14 8.90 -25.91
CA VAL A 281 -29.84 7.80 -25.24
C VAL A 281 -29.59 6.48 -25.98
N VAL A 282 -28.49 5.82 -25.61
CA VAL A 282 -28.12 4.45 -26.03
C VAL A 282 -29.29 3.47 -25.80
N SER A 283 -29.96 3.56 -24.65
CA SER A 283 -31.06 2.66 -24.28
C SER A 283 -32.12 3.34 -23.42
N ILE A 284 -33.38 2.98 -23.63
CA ILE A 284 -34.51 3.21 -22.70
C ILE A 284 -35.07 1.89 -22.14
N ALA A 285 -34.32 0.81 -22.31
CA ALA A 285 -34.73 -0.56 -22.07
C ALA A 285 -33.67 -1.32 -21.25
N ALA A 286 -33.10 -0.67 -20.24
CA ALA A 286 -32.17 -1.23 -19.25
C ALA A 286 -32.81 -1.09 -17.85
N SER A 287 -33.81 -1.93 -17.54
CA SER A 287 -34.70 -1.68 -16.39
C SER A 287 -34.01 -1.94 -15.07
N GLY A 288 -33.86 -0.89 -14.26
CA GLY A 288 -32.97 -0.96 -13.11
C GLY A 288 -31.51 -1.16 -13.49
N ALA A 289 -31.03 -0.45 -14.51
CA ALA A 289 -29.60 -0.35 -14.84
C ALA A 289 -28.78 -0.08 -13.57
N GLN A 290 -27.77 -0.93 -13.32
CA GLN A 290 -27.03 -0.96 -12.05
C GLN A 290 -25.52 -0.86 -12.25
N SER A 291 -25.00 -1.38 -13.37
CA SER A 291 -23.63 -1.15 -13.83
C SER A 291 -23.60 -0.95 -15.34
N VAL A 292 -22.56 -0.26 -15.80
CA VAL A 292 -22.15 -0.13 -17.20
C VAL A 292 -20.63 -0.25 -17.23
N ILE A 293 -20.10 -0.84 -18.29
CA ILE A 293 -18.65 -0.90 -18.60
C ILE A 293 -18.44 -0.42 -20.03
N ALA A 294 -17.24 0.10 -20.32
CA ALA A 294 -16.78 0.45 -21.65
C ALA A 294 -15.56 -0.41 -22.00
N ALA A 295 -15.49 -0.93 -23.22
CA ALA A 295 -14.38 -1.68 -23.79
C ALA A 295 -14.57 -1.80 -25.31
N ASP A 296 -13.50 -1.95 -26.08
CA ASP A 296 -13.58 -2.38 -27.49
C ASP A 296 -14.10 -3.84 -27.51
N MET A 297 -15.40 -4.01 -27.79
CA MET A 297 -16.06 -5.32 -27.72
C MET A 297 -16.29 -5.95 -29.09
N ASP A 298 -16.08 -5.21 -30.19
CA ASP A 298 -16.25 -5.75 -31.54
C ASP A 298 -15.00 -5.71 -32.44
N GLY A 299 -13.86 -5.28 -31.87
CA GLY A 299 -12.52 -5.47 -32.42
C GLY A 299 -12.17 -4.53 -33.56
N ASP A 300 -13.01 -3.54 -33.86
CA ASP A 300 -12.75 -2.54 -34.91
C ASP A 300 -11.89 -1.36 -34.43
N GLY A 301 -11.76 -1.20 -33.11
CA GLY A 301 -10.92 -0.22 -32.41
C GLY A 301 -11.70 0.81 -31.60
N ASP A 302 -13.03 0.83 -31.71
CA ASP A 302 -13.89 1.85 -31.13
C ASP A 302 -14.53 1.37 -29.80
N LEU A 303 -14.70 2.25 -28.79
CA LEU A 303 -15.20 1.82 -27.47
C LEU A 303 -16.72 1.60 -27.44
N ASP A 304 -17.10 0.37 -27.16
CA ASP A 304 -18.46 -0.11 -26.97
C ASP A 304 -18.92 -0.08 -25.51
N LEU A 305 -20.23 -0.27 -25.29
CA LEU A 305 -20.83 -0.33 -23.95
C LEU A 305 -21.55 -1.65 -23.65
N ALA A 306 -21.38 -2.18 -22.44
CA ALA A 306 -22.15 -3.30 -21.92
C ALA A 306 -22.76 -2.99 -20.54
N SER A 307 -23.92 -3.58 -20.22
CA SER A 307 -24.64 -3.26 -18.98
C SER A 307 -25.40 -4.41 -18.32
N ALA A 308 -25.58 -4.30 -17.00
CA ALA A 308 -26.43 -5.19 -16.19
C ALA A 308 -27.64 -4.44 -15.61
N SER A 309 -28.84 -5.03 -15.78
CA SER A 309 -30.13 -4.43 -15.39
C SER A 309 -30.96 -5.34 -14.47
N VAL A 310 -31.15 -4.91 -13.22
CA VAL A 310 -31.70 -5.78 -12.15
C VAL A 310 -33.21 -6.03 -12.22
N SER A 311 -33.97 -5.21 -12.95
CA SER A 311 -35.45 -5.20 -12.93
C SER A 311 -36.13 -5.71 -14.21
N ASP A 312 -35.43 -5.84 -15.33
CA ASP A 312 -35.89 -6.57 -16.52
C ASP A 312 -34.98 -7.73 -16.93
N ASN A 313 -34.06 -8.12 -16.05
CA ASN A 313 -33.31 -9.37 -16.12
C ASN A 313 -32.40 -9.46 -17.35
N LYS A 314 -31.68 -8.36 -17.62
CA LYS A 314 -31.01 -8.12 -18.89
C LYS A 314 -29.51 -7.91 -18.75
N ILE A 315 -28.79 -8.57 -19.66
CA ILE A 315 -27.48 -8.15 -20.15
C ILE A 315 -27.72 -7.60 -21.57
N ALA A 316 -27.11 -6.47 -21.90
CA ALA A 316 -27.16 -5.92 -23.25
C ALA A 316 -25.85 -5.20 -23.57
N TRP A 317 -25.46 -5.36 -24.83
CA TRP A 317 -24.36 -4.66 -25.47
C TRP A 317 -24.91 -3.59 -26.42
N TYR A 318 -24.11 -2.57 -26.65
CA TYR A 318 -24.41 -1.41 -27.47
C TYR A 318 -23.19 -1.10 -28.34
N GLU A 319 -23.34 -1.45 -29.62
CA GLU A 319 -22.38 -1.40 -30.72
C GLU A 319 -22.14 0.03 -31.23
N ASN A 320 -20.89 0.49 -31.26
CA ASN A 320 -20.49 1.83 -31.68
C ASN A 320 -20.25 1.96 -33.20
N ILE A 321 -21.29 1.67 -33.99
CA ILE A 321 -21.30 1.48 -35.46
C ILE A 321 -20.81 2.62 -36.40
N ASP A 322 -19.96 3.55 -35.97
CA ASP A 322 -19.00 4.31 -36.79
C ASP A 322 -17.91 5.04 -35.99
N GLY A 323 -17.56 4.54 -34.80
CA GLY A 323 -16.61 5.15 -33.86
C GLY A 323 -17.14 6.37 -33.14
N ALA A 324 -17.84 7.26 -33.86
CA ALA A 324 -18.37 8.54 -33.40
C ALA A 324 -19.63 8.42 -32.51
N GLY A 325 -19.61 7.53 -31.52
CA GLY A 325 -20.63 7.34 -30.48
C GLY A 325 -22.06 7.05 -30.98
N ARG A 326 -22.25 6.68 -32.26
CA ARG A 326 -23.57 6.55 -32.90
C ARG A 326 -24.17 5.17 -32.69
N PHE A 327 -24.33 4.80 -31.42
CA PHE A 327 -24.76 3.47 -30.98
C PHE A 327 -25.91 2.84 -31.79
N GLY A 328 -25.70 1.57 -32.14
CA GLY A 328 -26.67 0.72 -32.80
C GLY A 328 -27.92 0.44 -31.95
N PRO A 329 -28.97 -0.14 -32.54
CA PRO A 329 -30.11 -0.62 -31.78
C PRO A 329 -29.65 -1.68 -30.76
N PRO A 330 -29.93 -1.53 -29.44
CA PRO A 330 -29.45 -2.42 -28.39
C PRO A 330 -29.44 -3.91 -28.75
N LYS A 331 -28.24 -4.50 -28.88
CA LYS A 331 -28.10 -5.94 -29.11
C LYS A 331 -28.35 -6.64 -27.77
N VAL A 332 -29.55 -7.21 -27.62
CA VAL A 332 -30.01 -7.78 -26.35
C VAL A 332 -29.44 -9.18 -26.14
N VAL A 333 -28.21 -9.20 -25.64
CA VAL A 333 -27.43 -10.38 -25.24
C VAL A 333 -28.24 -11.35 -24.36
N SER A 334 -29.00 -10.84 -23.38
CA SER A 334 -29.86 -11.67 -22.54
C SER A 334 -31.15 -10.95 -22.10
N THR A 335 -32.25 -11.71 -22.02
CA THR A 335 -33.49 -11.32 -21.30
C THR A 335 -33.83 -12.30 -20.17
N THR A 336 -32.86 -13.15 -19.83
CA THR A 336 -33.00 -14.26 -18.88
C THR A 336 -31.78 -14.31 -17.96
N ALA A 337 -31.38 -13.15 -17.44
CA ALA A 337 -30.32 -12.94 -16.47
C ALA A 337 -30.96 -12.29 -15.22
N SER A 338 -31.67 -13.08 -14.40
CA SER A 338 -32.64 -12.53 -13.46
C SER A 338 -31.97 -11.86 -12.26
N TYR A 339 -32.24 -10.56 -12.11
CA TYR A 339 -31.50 -9.68 -11.20
C TYR A 339 -29.98 -9.75 -11.46
N ALA A 340 -29.60 -9.51 -12.73
CA ALA A 340 -28.20 -9.36 -13.14
C ALA A 340 -27.54 -8.23 -12.34
N GLN A 341 -26.52 -8.57 -11.55
CA GLN A 341 -25.84 -7.61 -10.66
C GLN A 341 -24.50 -7.11 -11.20
N CYS A 342 -23.88 -7.91 -12.06
CA CYS A 342 -22.52 -7.73 -12.56
C CYS A 342 -22.44 -8.29 -13.98
N VAL A 343 -21.65 -7.61 -14.81
CA VAL A 343 -21.19 -8.03 -16.13
C VAL A 343 -19.69 -7.71 -16.18
N VAL A 344 -18.91 -8.60 -16.81
CA VAL A 344 -17.48 -8.43 -17.09
C VAL A 344 -17.25 -8.72 -18.57
N ALA A 345 -16.23 -8.11 -19.17
CA ALA A 345 -15.77 -8.39 -20.52
C ALA A 345 -14.35 -9.00 -20.47
N ALA A 346 -14.11 -10.02 -21.29
CA ALA A 346 -12.85 -10.75 -21.40
C ALA A 346 -12.90 -11.64 -22.67
N ASP A 347 -11.75 -11.95 -23.27
CA ASP A 347 -11.60 -12.98 -24.31
C ASP A 347 -11.81 -14.36 -23.66
N ILE A 348 -13.02 -14.94 -23.75
CA ILE A 348 -13.35 -16.20 -23.06
C ILE A 348 -13.12 -17.39 -23.99
N ASP A 349 -13.40 -17.26 -25.29
CA ASP A 349 -13.29 -18.38 -26.24
C ASP A 349 -11.91 -18.50 -26.95
N GLY A 350 -10.99 -17.58 -26.66
CA GLY A 350 -9.58 -17.65 -27.05
C GLY A 350 -9.31 -17.31 -28.52
N ASP A 351 -10.30 -16.80 -29.26
CA ASP A 351 -10.14 -16.41 -30.66
C ASP A 351 -9.54 -14.99 -30.84
N GLY A 352 -9.58 -14.17 -29.78
CA GLY A 352 -9.00 -12.83 -29.68
C GLY A 352 -10.01 -11.70 -29.49
N ASP A 353 -11.31 -11.98 -29.61
CA ASP A 353 -12.39 -10.99 -29.51
C ASP A 353 -13.04 -10.99 -28.10
N LEU A 354 -13.57 -9.86 -27.62
CA LEU A 354 -14.08 -9.77 -26.23
C LEU A 354 -15.51 -10.35 -26.07
N ASP A 355 -15.63 -11.38 -25.24
CA ASP A 355 -16.88 -11.94 -24.75
C ASP A 355 -17.44 -11.20 -23.53
N LEU A 356 -18.66 -11.59 -23.12
CA LEU A 356 -19.29 -11.13 -21.88
C LEU A 356 -19.61 -12.30 -20.94
N ALA A 357 -19.33 -12.14 -19.64
CA ALA A 357 -19.81 -13.04 -18.57
C ALA A 357 -20.68 -12.29 -17.55
N SER A 358 -21.63 -12.99 -16.91
CA SER A 358 -22.63 -12.36 -16.03
C SER A 358 -23.06 -13.18 -14.81
N ALA A 359 -23.36 -12.49 -13.72
CA ALA A 359 -23.88 -13.07 -12.47
C ALA A 359 -25.36 -12.68 -12.23
N SER A 360 -26.25 -13.69 -12.18
CA SER A 360 -27.71 -13.51 -12.09
C SER A 360 -28.31 -14.08 -10.80
N TYR A 361 -28.69 -13.19 -9.90
CA TYR A 361 -28.97 -13.52 -8.50
C TYR A 361 -30.30 -14.28 -8.26
N TYR A 362 -31.39 -13.97 -8.99
CA TYR A 362 -32.73 -14.55 -8.70
C TYR A 362 -33.09 -15.80 -9.52
N ASP A 363 -32.51 -15.99 -10.71
CA ASP A 363 -32.73 -17.20 -11.52
C ASP A 363 -31.53 -18.14 -11.55
N ASN A 364 -30.49 -17.82 -10.79
CA ASN A 364 -29.49 -18.76 -10.29
C ASN A 364 -28.53 -19.22 -11.39
N LYS A 365 -27.94 -18.25 -12.10
CA LYS A 365 -27.03 -18.51 -13.22
C LYS A 365 -25.73 -17.74 -13.16
N ILE A 366 -24.69 -18.43 -13.61
CA ILE A 366 -23.60 -17.84 -14.38
C ILE A 366 -23.89 -18.18 -15.85
N ALA A 367 -23.71 -17.20 -16.73
CA ALA A 367 -23.84 -17.37 -18.17
C ALA A 367 -22.83 -16.46 -18.88
N TRP A 368 -22.21 -17.00 -19.92
CA TRP A 368 -21.33 -16.29 -20.85
C TRP A 368 -22.01 -16.13 -22.21
N TYR A 369 -21.44 -15.27 -23.05
CA TYR A 369 -22.00 -14.86 -24.32
C TYR A 369 -20.87 -14.71 -25.35
N GLU A 370 -20.73 -15.75 -26.18
CA GLU A 370 -19.84 -15.94 -27.33
C GLU A 370 -19.96 -14.82 -28.36
N ASN A 371 -18.88 -14.10 -28.67
CA ASN A 371 -18.80 -13.10 -29.73
C ASN A 371 -18.56 -13.75 -31.11
N THR A 372 -19.57 -14.50 -31.60
CA THR A 372 -19.45 -15.50 -32.69
C THR A 372 -18.89 -15.07 -34.06
N ASP A 373 -18.59 -13.78 -34.27
CA ASP A 373 -17.98 -13.27 -35.49
C ASP A 373 -17.04 -12.07 -35.31
N GLY A 374 -16.58 -11.82 -34.07
CA GLY A 374 -15.84 -10.62 -33.66
C GLY A 374 -16.69 -9.35 -33.64
N ALA A 375 -17.54 -9.14 -34.64
CA ALA A 375 -18.43 -7.97 -34.80
C ALA A 375 -19.65 -7.94 -33.83
N GLY A 376 -19.46 -8.46 -32.61
CA GLY A 376 -20.43 -8.51 -31.53
C GLY A 376 -21.69 -9.30 -31.85
N THR A 377 -21.65 -10.29 -32.76
CA THR A 377 -22.79 -11.20 -32.94
C THR A 377 -22.86 -12.17 -31.78
N PHE A 378 -23.27 -11.65 -30.61
CA PHE A 378 -23.41 -12.41 -29.38
C PHE A 378 -24.34 -13.61 -29.56
N GLY A 379 -23.81 -14.78 -29.22
CA GLY A 379 -24.47 -16.06 -29.29
C GLY A 379 -25.69 -16.17 -28.35
N PRO A 380 -26.45 -17.27 -28.46
CA PRO A 380 -27.47 -17.56 -27.45
C PRO A 380 -26.82 -17.70 -26.06
N PRO A 381 -27.50 -17.33 -24.95
CA PRO A 381 -26.96 -17.46 -23.59
C PRO A 381 -26.37 -18.85 -23.34
N GLN A 382 -25.04 -18.93 -23.28
CA GLN A 382 -24.33 -20.17 -22.99
C GLN A 382 -24.34 -20.35 -21.47
N VAL A 383 -25.20 -21.27 -21.01
CA VAL A 383 -25.51 -21.43 -19.58
C VAL A 383 -24.42 -22.28 -18.92
N VAL A 384 -23.32 -21.61 -18.56
CA VAL A 384 -22.23 -22.11 -17.70
C VAL A 384 -22.80 -22.86 -16.49
N SER A 385 -23.80 -22.28 -15.82
CA SER A 385 -24.61 -23.02 -14.85
C SER A 385 -26.04 -22.50 -14.68
N SER A 386 -26.96 -23.44 -14.46
CA SER A 386 -28.34 -23.17 -13.97
C SER A 386 -28.57 -23.62 -12.52
N ALA A 387 -27.48 -23.94 -11.81
CA ALA A 387 -27.47 -24.32 -10.40
C ALA A 387 -26.92 -23.21 -9.49
N ALA A 388 -26.37 -22.12 -10.04
CA ALA A 388 -25.63 -21.06 -9.34
C ALA A 388 -26.51 -20.14 -8.46
N LYS A 389 -27.12 -20.63 -7.36
CA LYS A 389 -28.15 -19.84 -6.64
C LYS A 389 -27.61 -18.64 -5.89
N GLY A 390 -28.15 -17.46 -6.22
CA GLY A 390 -27.71 -16.19 -5.67
C GLY A 390 -26.33 -15.74 -6.17
N ALA A 391 -25.97 -16.08 -7.41
CA ALA A 391 -24.76 -15.55 -8.05
C ALA A 391 -24.72 -14.02 -7.89
N SER A 392 -23.66 -13.52 -7.24
CA SER A 392 -23.54 -12.11 -6.86
C SER A 392 -22.28 -11.41 -7.39
N SER A 393 -21.27 -12.21 -7.75
CA SER A 393 -20.08 -11.82 -8.49
C SER A 393 -19.65 -12.97 -9.41
N VAL A 394 -18.89 -12.62 -10.45
CA VAL A 394 -18.17 -13.53 -11.35
C VAL A 394 -16.80 -12.88 -11.61
N ILE A 395 -15.77 -13.70 -11.75
CA ILE A 395 -14.43 -13.29 -12.21
C ILE A 395 -14.01 -14.22 -13.35
N ALA A 396 -13.14 -13.71 -14.23
CA ALA A 396 -12.51 -14.47 -15.31
C ALA A 396 -10.99 -14.48 -15.09
N ALA A 397 -10.35 -15.64 -15.26
CA ALA A 397 -8.90 -15.84 -15.14
C ALA A 397 -8.52 -17.19 -15.75
N ASP A 398 -7.28 -17.34 -16.26
CA ASP A 398 -6.70 -18.65 -16.61
C ASP A 398 -6.45 -19.42 -15.31
N MET A 399 -7.43 -20.25 -14.92
CA MET A 399 -7.36 -21.01 -13.66
C MET A 399 -6.59 -22.32 -13.80
N ASP A 400 -6.53 -22.88 -15.01
CA ASP A 400 -6.14 -24.26 -15.30
C ASP A 400 -4.78 -24.40 -16.06
N ARG A 401 -4.22 -23.26 -16.48
CA ARG A 401 -2.95 -23.09 -17.22
C ARG A 401 -2.92 -23.68 -18.64
N ASP A 402 -4.06 -24.08 -19.23
CA ASP A 402 -4.09 -24.35 -20.68
C ASP A 402 -3.95 -23.08 -21.55
N SER A 403 -4.07 -21.90 -20.92
CA SER A 403 -4.03 -20.52 -21.45
C SER A 403 -5.39 -19.93 -21.86
N ASP A 404 -6.49 -20.65 -21.63
CA ASP A 404 -7.84 -20.21 -21.96
C ASP A 404 -8.58 -19.67 -20.70
N LEU A 405 -9.51 -18.70 -20.83
CA LEU A 405 -10.08 -18.02 -19.65
C LEU A 405 -11.26 -18.78 -19.00
N ASP A 406 -11.02 -19.22 -17.77
CA ASP A 406 -11.99 -19.85 -16.89
C ASP A 406 -12.85 -18.85 -16.11
N LEU A 407 -13.95 -19.35 -15.53
CA LEU A 407 -14.86 -18.54 -14.69
C LEU A 407 -14.95 -19.07 -13.26
N ALA A 408 -14.95 -18.17 -12.28
CA ALA A 408 -15.24 -18.47 -10.87
C ALA A 408 -16.31 -17.53 -10.28
N SER A 409 -17.09 -18.01 -9.29
CA SER A 409 -18.24 -17.25 -8.76
C SER A 409 -18.59 -17.51 -7.29
N ALA A 410 -19.19 -16.49 -6.66
CA ALA A 410 -19.71 -16.53 -5.28
C ALA A 410 -21.25 -16.65 -5.25
N LEU A 411 -21.75 -17.78 -4.73
CA LEU A 411 -23.17 -18.17 -4.81
C LEU A 411 -23.90 -17.97 -3.47
N PHE A 412 -24.37 -16.73 -3.28
CA PHE A 412 -24.89 -16.19 -2.02
C PHE A 412 -26.12 -16.93 -1.46
N SER A 413 -26.95 -17.58 -2.30
CA SER A 413 -28.15 -18.29 -1.81
C SER A 413 -27.95 -19.80 -1.64
N ASP A 414 -27.10 -20.44 -2.45
CA ASP A 414 -26.85 -21.88 -2.33
C ASP A 414 -25.89 -22.25 -1.20
N ARG A 415 -24.95 -21.35 -0.89
CA ARG A 415 -23.77 -21.56 -0.04
C ARG A 415 -22.62 -22.24 -0.78
N GLU A 416 -22.41 -21.85 -2.03
CA GLU A 416 -21.44 -22.49 -2.92
C GLU A 416 -20.36 -21.51 -3.40
N ILE A 417 -19.15 -22.05 -3.59
CA ILE A 417 -18.15 -21.50 -4.51
C ILE A 417 -18.12 -22.46 -5.69
N ALA A 418 -18.10 -21.91 -6.90
CA ALA A 418 -18.16 -22.68 -8.12
C ALA A 418 -17.14 -22.16 -9.13
N TRP A 419 -16.40 -23.12 -9.70
CA TRP A 419 -15.50 -22.96 -10.83
C TRP A 419 -16.12 -23.64 -12.06
N TYR A 420 -15.73 -23.15 -13.24
CA TYR A 420 -16.21 -23.58 -14.53
C TYR A 420 -15.04 -23.62 -15.52
N GLU A 421 -14.57 -24.84 -15.78
CA GLU A 421 -13.52 -25.28 -16.72
C GLU A 421 -13.91 -25.00 -18.19
N ASN A 422 -13.06 -24.33 -18.97
CA ASN A 422 -13.26 -24.00 -20.37
C ASN A 422 -12.70 -25.11 -21.29
N THR A 423 -13.33 -26.29 -21.23
CA THR A 423 -12.76 -27.60 -21.64
C THR A 423 -12.24 -27.79 -23.08
N ASP A 424 -12.34 -26.80 -23.96
CA ASP A 424 -11.77 -26.81 -25.31
C ASP A 424 -11.23 -25.46 -25.81
N GLY A 425 -11.02 -24.50 -24.89
CA GLY A 425 -10.66 -23.11 -25.16
C GLY A 425 -11.82 -22.29 -25.73
N ALA A 426 -12.54 -22.85 -26.70
CA ALA A 426 -13.65 -22.25 -27.43
C ALA A 426 -14.98 -22.20 -26.62
N GLY A 427 -14.90 -21.86 -25.33
CA GLY A 427 -16.05 -21.58 -24.47
C GLY A 427 -16.95 -22.78 -24.13
N SER A 428 -16.52 -24.02 -24.39
CA SER A 428 -17.26 -25.23 -24.00
C SER A 428 -17.12 -25.53 -22.50
N PHE A 429 -17.75 -24.70 -21.68
CA PHE A 429 -17.71 -24.86 -20.23
C PHE A 429 -18.17 -26.25 -19.75
N GLY A 430 -17.36 -26.81 -18.85
CA GLY A 430 -17.60 -28.06 -18.15
C GLY A 430 -18.83 -27.99 -17.24
N SER A 431 -19.21 -29.13 -16.67
CA SER A 431 -20.26 -29.13 -15.65
C SER A 431 -19.78 -28.42 -14.39
N GLN A 432 -20.57 -27.46 -13.86
CA GLN A 432 -20.27 -26.73 -12.60
C GLN A 432 -19.50 -27.59 -11.60
N GLN A 433 -18.25 -27.24 -11.39
CA GLN A 433 -17.40 -27.89 -10.41
C GLN A 433 -17.64 -27.19 -9.08
N VAL A 434 -18.25 -27.93 -8.15
CA VAL A 434 -18.71 -27.38 -6.86
C VAL A 434 -17.54 -27.40 -5.87
N VAL A 435 -16.61 -26.47 -6.06
CA VAL A 435 -15.43 -26.19 -5.24
C VAL A 435 -15.79 -26.13 -3.74
N SER A 436 -16.96 -25.58 -3.39
CA SER A 436 -17.52 -25.73 -2.06
C SER A 436 -19.04 -25.86 -2.05
N THR A 437 -19.56 -26.71 -1.16
CA THR A 437 -20.99 -26.75 -0.75
C THR A 437 -21.24 -26.13 0.62
N THR A 438 -20.23 -25.50 1.23
CA THR A 438 -20.29 -24.93 2.58
C THR A 438 -19.62 -23.57 2.67
N ALA A 439 -20.01 -22.67 1.78
CA ALA A 439 -19.59 -21.28 1.69
C ALA A 439 -20.80 -20.36 1.96
N SER A 440 -21.31 -20.35 3.20
CA SER A 440 -22.67 -19.86 3.46
C SER A 440 -22.85 -18.37 3.29
N TYR A 441 -23.63 -18.00 2.28
CA TYR A 441 -23.75 -16.63 1.80
C TYR A 441 -22.38 -16.07 1.37
N ALA A 442 -21.68 -16.84 0.52
CA ALA A 442 -20.52 -16.42 -0.24
C ALA A 442 -20.77 -15.05 -0.89
N ARG A 443 -19.80 -14.14 -0.76
CA ARG A 443 -19.95 -12.72 -1.11
C ARG A 443 -18.74 -12.10 -1.81
N CYS A 444 -17.56 -12.68 -1.62
CA CYS A 444 -16.37 -12.42 -2.41
C CYS A 444 -15.71 -13.77 -2.74
N VAL A 445 -15.11 -13.83 -3.94
CA VAL A 445 -14.19 -14.87 -4.39
C VAL A 445 -13.04 -14.15 -5.10
N VAL A 446 -11.81 -14.59 -4.88
CA VAL A 446 -10.60 -14.10 -5.56
C VAL A 446 -9.85 -15.30 -6.12
N ALA A 447 -9.15 -15.09 -7.23
CA ALA A 447 -8.23 -16.04 -7.84
C ALA A 447 -6.80 -15.53 -7.67
N ALA A 448 -5.89 -16.39 -7.22
CA ALA A 448 -4.48 -16.08 -7.00
C ALA A 448 -3.68 -17.39 -6.83
N ASP A 449 -2.42 -17.39 -7.24
CA ASP A 449 -1.44 -18.45 -6.91
C ASP A 449 -1.16 -18.42 -5.40
N VAL A 450 -1.87 -19.24 -4.62
CA VAL A 450 -1.71 -19.23 -3.16
C VAL A 450 -0.66 -20.24 -2.71
N ASP A 451 -0.52 -21.38 -3.37
CA ASP A 451 0.39 -22.45 -2.92
C ASP A 451 1.81 -22.45 -3.52
N GLY A 452 2.11 -21.49 -4.40
CA GLY A 452 3.45 -21.22 -4.91
C GLY A 452 3.96 -22.20 -5.97
N ASP A 453 3.15 -23.18 -6.39
CA ASP A 453 3.42 -23.92 -7.63
C ASP A 453 3.01 -23.12 -8.90
N GLY A 454 2.27 -22.03 -8.68
CA GLY A 454 1.90 -21.02 -9.65
C GLY A 454 0.57 -21.29 -10.37
N ASP A 455 -0.11 -22.40 -10.08
CA ASP A 455 -1.46 -22.66 -10.54
C ASP A 455 -2.45 -21.78 -9.76
N LEU A 456 -3.48 -21.21 -10.40
CA LEU A 456 -4.37 -20.28 -9.68
C LEU A 456 -5.32 -21.04 -8.76
N ASP A 457 -5.27 -20.69 -7.48
CA ASP A 457 -6.20 -21.13 -6.46
C ASP A 457 -7.40 -20.20 -6.33
N LEU A 458 -8.40 -20.66 -5.56
CA LEU A 458 -9.52 -19.82 -5.14
C LEU A 458 -9.51 -19.57 -3.63
N ALA A 459 -9.73 -18.32 -3.23
CA ALA A 459 -10.04 -17.93 -1.86
C ALA A 459 -11.40 -17.25 -1.74
N SER A 460 -12.09 -17.43 -0.61
CA SER A 460 -13.52 -17.08 -0.48
C SER A 460 -13.97 -16.55 0.88
N ALA A 461 -14.91 -15.60 0.84
CA ALA A 461 -15.54 -14.98 2.01
C ALA A 461 -17.03 -15.38 2.13
N SER A 462 -17.39 -16.08 3.21
CA SER A 462 -18.73 -16.60 3.46
C SER A 462 -19.42 -16.02 4.71
N VAL A 463 -20.41 -15.14 4.49
CA VAL A 463 -20.98 -14.25 5.53
C VAL A 463 -21.58 -15.02 6.73
N SER A 464 -22.38 -16.07 6.50
CA SER A 464 -23.27 -16.62 7.55
C SER A 464 -22.76 -17.87 8.27
N ASP A 465 -21.85 -18.64 7.67
CA ASP A 465 -21.13 -19.72 8.37
C ASP A 465 -19.73 -19.30 8.82
N ASN A 466 -19.40 -18.01 8.64
CA ASN A 466 -18.33 -17.32 9.34
C ASN A 466 -16.94 -17.77 8.87
N LYS A 467 -16.83 -18.00 7.55
CA LYS A 467 -15.76 -18.81 6.97
C LYS A 467 -14.89 -18.04 5.98
N ILE A 468 -13.58 -18.16 6.18
CA ILE A 468 -12.57 -18.04 5.12
C ILE A 468 -12.20 -19.45 4.70
N ALA A 469 -12.12 -19.68 3.39
CA ALA A 469 -11.70 -20.95 2.83
C ALA A 469 -10.91 -20.75 1.54
N TRP A 470 -9.84 -21.52 1.44
CA TRP A 470 -8.96 -21.70 0.30
C TRP A 470 -9.27 -23.06 -0.36
N TYR A 471 -8.97 -23.16 -1.65
CA TYR A 471 -9.15 -24.35 -2.47
C TYR A 471 -7.97 -24.50 -3.42
N GLU A 472 -7.06 -25.38 -3.02
CA GLU A 472 -5.87 -25.92 -3.69
C GLU A 472 -6.19 -26.46 -5.10
N ASN A 473 -5.52 -25.98 -6.15
CA ASN A 473 -5.60 -26.50 -7.52
C ASN A 473 -4.61 -27.66 -7.74
N ILE A 474 -4.84 -28.78 -7.02
CA ILE A 474 -3.94 -29.92 -6.78
C ILE A 474 -3.13 -30.46 -7.99
N ASP A 475 -3.61 -30.30 -9.22
CA ASP A 475 -2.94 -30.80 -10.43
C ASP A 475 -2.77 -29.76 -11.54
N GLY A 476 -2.95 -28.49 -11.20
CA GLY A 476 -2.91 -27.34 -12.09
C GLY A 476 -4.11 -27.21 -13.03
N VAL A 477 -4.74 -28.32 -13.40
CA VAL A 477 -5.86 -28.38 -14.37
C VAL A 477 -7.23 -28.44 -13.68
N GLY A 478 -7.38 -27.65 -12.62
CA GLY A 478 -8.63 -27.37 -11.93
C GLY A 478 -9.17 -28.48 -11.02
N SER A 479 -8.39 -29.50 -10.63
CA SER A 479 -8.84 -30.51 -9.64
C SER A 479 -8.89 -29.97 -8.20
N PHE A 480 -9.73 -28.96 -7.97
CA PHE A 480 -9.88 -28.27 -6.69
C PHE A 480 -10.01 -29.22 -5.49
N GLY A 481 -9.13 -29.00 -4.52
CA GLY A 481 -8.95 -29.83 -3.34
C GLY A 481 -10.13 -29.83 -2.36
N PRO A 482 -10.09 -30.73 -1.37
CA PRO A 482 -11.08 -30.72 -0.30
C PRO A 482 -10.96 -29.41 0.50
N GLN A 483 -12.01 -28.56 0.46
CA GLN A 483 -12.04 -27.24 1.11
C GLN A 483 -11.13 -27.12 2.34
N GLN A 484 -10.07 -26.32 2.19
CA GLN A 484 -9.15 -26.03 3.27
C GLN A 484 -9.76 -24.89 4.09
N VAL A 485 -10.24 -25.22 5.28
CA VAL A 485 -11.00 -24.29 6.13
C VAL A 485 -10.02 -23.45 6.94
N VAL A 486 -9.43 -22.46 6.27
CA VAL A 486 -8.53 -21.43 6.80
C VAL A 486 -9.09 -20.82 8.10
N SER A 487 -10.40 -20.53 8.15
CA SER A 487 -11.05 -20.10 9.38
C SER A 487 -12.55 -20.40 9.41
N THR A 488 -13.08 -20.84 10.56
CA THR A 488 -14.52 -20.76 10.90
C THR A 488 -14.82 -19.67 11.93
N ALA A 489 -13.90 -18.72 12.09
CA ALA A 489 -13.94 -17.65 13.07
C ALA A 489 -13.78 -16.29 12.37
N ALA A 490 -14.45 -16.11 11.24
CA ALA A 490 -14.51 -14.87 10.45
C ALA A 490 -15.99 -14.48 10.30
N HIS A 491 -16.63 -14.11 11.41
CA HIS A 491 -18.09 -14.01 11.45
C HIS A 491 -18.58 -12.81 10.67
N GLY A 492 -19.50 -13.04 9.72
CA GLY A 492 -20.02 -11.98 8.88
C GLY A 492 -19.01 -11.43 7.86
N VAL A 493 -17.99 -12.21 7.46
CA VAL A 493 -16.98 -11.76 6.48
C VAL A 493 -17.60 -11.13 5.23
N GLN A 494 -17.12 -9.93 4.87
CA GLN A 494 -17.54 -9.17 3.70
C GLN A 494 -16.48 -9.17 2.59
N SER A 495 -15.19 -9.09 2.96
CA SER A 495 -14.06 -9.07 2.05
C SER A 495 -12.98 -10.07 2.47
N VAL A 496 -12.29 -10.60 1.46
CA VAL A 496 -11.05 -11.38 1.54
C VAL A 496 -10.15 -10.90 0.40
N ILE A 497 -8.85 -10.84 0.65
CA ILE A 497 -7.80 -10.57 -0.35
C ILE A 497 -6.71 -11.65 -0.23
N ALA A 498 -6.00 -11.90 -1.33
CA ALA A 498 -4.82 -12.77 -1.38
C ALA A 498 -3.60 -11.91 -1.74
N THR A 499 -2.53 -12.00 -0.97
CA THR A 499 -1.36 -11.12 -1.05
C THR A 499 -0.25 -11.67 -0.15
N ASP A 500 1.01 -11.58 -0.57
CA ASP A 500 2.18 -11.86 0.29
C ASP A 500 2.21 -10.80 1.40
N VAL A 501 1.80 -11.15 2.63
CA VAL A 501 1.86 -10.20 3.75
C VAL A 501 3.21 -10.33 4.43
N ASP A 502 3.72 -11.56 4.60
CA ASP A 502 4.88 -11.84 5.45
C ASP A 502 6.27 -11.78 4.79
N GLY A 503 6.32 -11.38 3.51
CA GLY A 503 7.52 -11.02 2.76
C GLY A 503 8.41 -12.20 2.39
N ASP A 504 7.96 -13.44 2.60
CA ASP A 504 8.75 -14.64 2.34
C ASP A 504 8.68 -15.10 0.87
N GLY A 505 7.65 -14.63 0.15
CA GLY A 505 7.41 -14.84 -1.28
C GLY A 505 6.09 -15.56 -1.61
N ASP A 506 5.41 -16.11 -0.61
CA ASP A 506 4.22 -16.94 -0.77
C ASP A 506 2.93 -16.15 -0.41
N LEU A 507 1.80 -16.36 -1.11
CA LEU A 507 0.60 -15.51 -0.91
C LEU A 507 -0.24 -15.93 0.32
N ASP A 508 -0.39 -14.99 1.25
CA ASP A 508 -1.30 -15.10 2.40
C ASP A 508 -2.75 -14.73 2.06
N LEU A 509 -3.64 -14.90 3.06
CA LEU A 509 -4.99 -14.35 3.05
C LEU A 509 -5.22 -13.32 4.17
N ALA A 510 -5.89 -12.23 3.84
CA ALA A 510 -6.39 -11.24 4.81
C ALA A 510 -7.92 -11.02 4.68
N SER A 511 -8.61 -10.69 5.78
CA SER A 511 -10.08 -10.71 5.82
C SER A 511 -10.75 -9.66 6.72
N ALA A 512 -11.95 -9.20 6.32
CA ALA A 512 -12.78 -8.24 7.06
C ALA A 512 -14.14 -8.83 7.50
N SER A 513 -14.35 -8.99 8.80
CA SER A 513 -15.47 -9.74 9.42
C SER A 513 -16.47 -8.90 10.23
N ALA A 514 -17.68 -8.77 9.70
CA ALA A 514 -18.66 -7.78 10.17
C ALA A 514 -19.47 -8.15 11.42
N SER A 515 -19.42 -9.40 11.90
CA SER A 515 -20.30 -9.91 12.99
C SER A 515 -19.57 -10.42 14.23
N ASP A 516 -18.27 -10.77 14.15
CA ASP A 516 -17.38 -10.91 15.32
C ASP A 516 -16.36 -9.76 15.43
N ASN A 517 -16.54 -8.72 14.60
CA ASN A 517 -15.84 -7.45 14.70
C ASN A 517 -14.32 -7.58 14.50
N LYS A 518 -13.94 -8.28 13.44
CA LYS A 518 -12.59 -8.82 13.28
C LYS A 518 -11.93 -8.46 11.96
N ILE A 519 -10.65 -8.10 12.04
CA ILE A 519 -9.68 -8.24 10.96
C ILE A 519 -8.78 -9.42 11.32
N ALA A 520 -8.44 -10.26 10.34
CA ALA A 520 -7.56 -11.40 10.55
C ALA A 520 -6.76 -11.73 9.30
N TRP A 521 -5.52 -12.12 9.55
CA TRP A 521 -4.51 -12.63 8.62
C TRP A 521 -4.34 -14.14 8.83
N TYR A 522 -3.87 -14.83 7.79
CA TYR A 522 -3.64 -16.26 7.76
C TYR A 522 -2.34 -16.55 7.00
N GLU A 523 -1.27 -16.64 7.77
CA GLU A 523 0.10 -17.08 7.45
C GLU A 523 0.14 -18.38 6.60
N ASN A 524 0.78 -18.36 5.44
CA ASN A 524 1.00 -19.52 4.59
C ASN A 524 2.32 -20.27 4.91
N ILE A 525 2.40 -20.79 6.13
CA ILE A 525 3.59 -21.32 6.85
C ILE A 525 4.64 -22.14 6.05
N ASP A 526 4.27 -22.82 4.96
CA ASP A 526 5.19 -23.62 4.15
C ASP A 526 5.11 -23.39 2.64
N GLY A 527 4.54 -22.25 2.23
CA GLY A 527 4.23 -21.88 0.86
C GLY A 527 3.08 -22.67 0.25
N ALA A 528 3.01 -23.97 0.53
CA ALA A 528 2.07 -24.92 -0.06
C ALA A 528 0.67 -24.92 0.60
N GLY A 529 0.15 -23.74 0.95
CA GLY A 529 -1.19 -23.52 1.48
C GLY A 529 -1.46 -24.09 2.88
N SER A 530 -0.42 -24.40 3.67
CA SER A 530 -0.53 -24.94 5.05
C SER A 530 -0.87 -23.84 6.07
N PHE A 531 -2.01 -23.19 5.86
CA PHE A 531 -2.45 -22.03 6.64
C PHE A 531 -2.32 -22.19 8.16
N GLY A 532 -1.69 -21.18 8.75
CA GLY A 532 -1.45 -21.06 10.18
C GLY A 532 -2.72 -20.88 11.02
N PRO A 533 -2.58 -20.94 12.36
CA PRO A 533 -3.69 -20.63 13.24
C PRO A 533 -4.09 -19.15 13.07
N GLN A 534 -5.37 -18.87 12.81
CA GLN A 534 -5.92 -17.50 12.61
C GLN A 534 -5.18 -16.45 13.45
N GLN A 535 -4.41 -15.59 12.80
CA GLN A 535 -3.70 -14.50 13.44
C GLN A 535 -4.69 -13.34 13.55
N VAL A 536 -5.14 -13.09 14.78
CA VAL A 536 -6.23 -12.13 15.03
C VAL A 536 -5.69 -10.71 15.12
N VAL A 537 -5.40 -10.17 13.94
CA VAL A 537 -5.00 -8.78 13.65
C VAL A 537 -5.82 -7.78 14.48
N SER A 538 -7.16 -7.91 14.53
CA SER A 538 -8.00 -7.12 15.43
C SER A 538 -9.28 -7.85 15.86
N THR A 539 -9.66 -7.71 17.15
CA THR A 539 -10.97 -8.16 17.68
C THR A 539 -11.96 -7.01 17.93
N THR A 540 -11.60 -5.79 17.51
CA THR A 540 -12.37 -4.59 17.87
C THR A 540 -13.11 -3.95 16.71
N ALA A 541 -12.71 -4.29 15.47
CA ALA A 541 -13.12 -3.79 14.16
C ALA A 541 -14.59 -4.10 13.82
N SER A 542 -15.51 -3.37 14.46
CA SER A 542 -16.92 -3.75 14.51
C SER A 542 -17.70 -3.37 13.27
N TYR A 543 -18.36 -4.37 12.69
CA TYR A 543 -18.89 -4.30 11.33
C TYR A 543 -17.82 -3.95 10.28
N ALA A 544 -16.66 -4.60 10.34
CA ALA A 544 -15.63 -4.57 9.29
C ALA A 544 -16.23 -4.89 7.91
N ARG A 545 -15.98 -4.02 6.93
CA ARG A 545 -16.55 -4.08 5.57
C ARG A 545 -15.50 -4.34 4.49
N CYS A 546 -14.33 -3.71 4.62
CA CYS A 546 -13.24 -3.80 3.66
C CYS A 546 -11.90 -4.00 4.40
N VAL A 547 -10.99 -4.68 3.73
CA VAL A 547 -9.55 -4.78 4.05
C VAL A 547 -8.80 -4.58 2.74
N VAL A 548 -7.68 -3.87 2.80
CA VAL A 548 -6.71 -3.70 1.70
C VAL A 548 -5.32 -3.98 2.26
N ALA A 549 -4.39 -4.34 1.37
CA ALA A 549 -2.98 -4.50 1.71
C ALA A 549 -2.13 -3.56 0.86
N ALA A 550 -1.07 -3.01 1.45
CA ALA A 550 -0.07 -2.18 0.78
C ALA A 550 1.15 -2.01 1.70
N ASP A 551 2.33 -1.76 1.12
CA ASP A 551 3.54 -1.39 1.85
C ASP A 551 3.36 0.04 2.39
N VAL A 552 2.85 0.17 3.62
CA VAL A 552 2.42 1.46 4.18
C VAL A 552 3.57 2.17 4.87
N ASP A 553 4.45 1.42 5.54
CA ASP A 553 5.67 1.98 6.12
C ASP A 553 6.98 1.73 5.38
N GLY A 554 6.89 1.25 4.13
CA GLY A 554 7.94 1.30 3.10
C GLY A 554 9.23 0.56 3.45
N ASP A 555 9.21 -0.30 4.48
CA ASP A 555 10.38 -1.07 4.88
C ASP A 555 10.62 -2.28 3.96
N GLY A 556 9.57 -2.66 3.20
CA GLY A 556 9.55 -3.65 2.13
C GLY A 556 8.42 -4.67 2.28
N ASP A 557 7.80 -4.74 3.44
CA ASP A 557 6.86 -5.80 3.84
C ASP A 557 5.40 -5.26 3.82
N LEU A 558 4.39 -6.07 3.44
CA LEU A 558 3.02 -5.54 3.25
C LEU A 558 2.25 -5.42 4.57
N ASP A 559 1.58 -4.27 4.73
CA ASP A 559 0.68 -4.00 5.85
C ASP A 559 -0.79 -4.23 5.51
N LEU A 560 -1.63 -4.28 6.55
CA LEU A 560 -3.09 -4.34 6.40
C LEU A 560 -3.80 -3.07 6.87
N ALA A 561 -4.73 -2.56 6.06
CA ALA A 561 -5.62 -1.45 6.39
C ALA A 561 -7.10 -1.86 6.25
N SER A 562 -7.99 -1.26 7.04
CA SER A 562 -9.38 -1.75 7.16
C SER A 562 -10.42 -0.68 7.51
N ALA A 563 -11.69 -0.93 7.15
CA ALA A 563 -12.84 -0.05 7.43
C ALA A 563 -13.96 -0.77 8.19
N SER A 564 -14.37 -0.24 9.37
CA SER A 564 -15.28 -0.90 10.33
C SER A 564 -16.45 -0.02 10.81
N SER A 565 -17.67 -0.39 10.38
CA SER A 565 -18.80 0.53 10.30
C SER A 565 -19.69 0.66 11.56
N SER A 566 -19.30 0.11 12.72
CA SER A 566 -20.11 0.12 13.95
C SER A 566 -19.33 0.32 15.26
N ASP A 567 -18.01 0.18 15.24
CA ASP A 567 -17.07 0.75 16.23
C ASP A 567 -16.42 2.04 15.74
N ASN A 568 -16.71 2.41 14.50
CA ASN A 568 -16.42 3.71 13.91
C ASN A 568 -14.96 3.89 13.49
N LYS A 569 -14.27 2.80 13.11
CA LYS A 569 -12.82 2.78 12.89
C LYS A 569 -12.39 2.52 11.45
N ILE A 570 -11.42 3.32 11.00
CA ILE A 570 -10.29 2.83 10.22
C ILE A 570 -9.23 2.29 11.16
N ALA A 571 -8.48 1.28 10.74
CA ALA A 571 -7.31 0.78 11.44
C ALA A 571 -6.27 0.21 10.47
N TRP A 572 -5.01 0.60 10.72
CA TRP A 572 -3.76 0.02 10.21
C TRP A 572 -3.27 -1.08 11.14
N TYR A 573 -2.47 -1.99 10.58
CA TYR A 573 -1.80 -3.07 11.27
C TYR A 573 -0.41 -3.26 10.65
N GLU A 574 0.58 -2.69 11.34
CA GLU A 574 2.03 -2.70 11.05
C GLU A 574 2.62 -4.12 11.07
N ASN A 575 3.44 -4.45 10.08
CA ASN A 575 4.16 -5.71 9.97
C ASN A 575 5.57 -5.66 10.62
N ILE A 576 5.60 -5.38 11.92
CA ILE A 576 6.80 -5.03 12.74
C ILE A 576 7.93 -6.10 12.77
N ASP A 577 7.78 -7.25 12.11
CA ASP A 577 8.83 -8.26 11.97
C ASP A 577 9.07 -8.75 10.53
N GLY A 578 8.42 -8.14 9.55
CA GLY A 578 8.31 -8.61 8.16
C GLY A 578 7.49 -9.88 8.04
N ALA A 579 7.81 -10.87 8.87
CA ALA A 579 7.21 -12.20 8.92
C ALA A 579 5.75 -12.26 9.47
N GLY A 580 4.94 -11.20 9.34
CA GLY A 580 3.49 -11.11 9.60
C GLY A 580 3.04 -11.31 11.06
N SER A 581 3.87 -11.95 11.89
CA SER A 581 3.50 -12.52 13.18
C SER A 581 3.14 -11.46 14.23
N ARG A 582 3.39 -10.17 13.94
CA ARG A 582 3.19 -9.04 14.84
C ARG A 582 2.13 -8.02 14.41
N LEU A 583 1.35 -8.28 13.35
CA LEU A 583 0.16 -7.51 12.91
C LEU A 583 -0.96 -7.36 13.99
N ALA A 584 -0.78 -7.88 15.21
CA ALA A 584 -1.83 -8.14 16.19
C ALA A 584 -2.08 -7.01 17.20
N ASN A 585 -3.32 -6.52 17.27
CA ASN A 585 -3.81 -5.47 18.16
C ASN A 585 -3.77 -5.84 19.67
N LEU A 586 -2.82 -5.28 20.41
CA LEU A 586 -2.59 -5.52 21.85
C LEU A 586 -3.26 -4.50 22.80
N ALA A 587 -4.40 -3.90 22.40
CA ALA A 587 -5.21 -3.01 23.25
C ALA A 587 -5.67 -3.62 24.61
N ALA A 588 -5.45 -4.92 24.84
CA ALA A 588 -5.77 -5.61 26.10
C ALA A 588 -4.68 -5.54 27.19
N ASN A 589 -3.44 -5.08 26.90
CA ASN A 589 -2.29 -5.26 27.81
C ASN A 589 -1.71 -3.97 28.42
N SER A 590 -2.11 -2.79 27.94
CA SER A 590 -1.64 -1.47 28.43
C SER A 590 -1.87 -1.26 29.94
N ASP A 591 -2.93 -1.86 30.49
CA ASP A 591 -3.26 -1.82 31.92
C ASP A 591 -2.26 -2.64 32.77
N ARG A 592 -1.46 -3.55 32.19
CA ARG A 592 -0.40 -4.27 32.92
C ARG A 592 0.91 -3.50 32.99
N THR A 593 1.35 -2.90 31.88
CA THR A 593 2.61 -2.15 31.82
C THR A 593 2.56 -0.89 32.68
N LEU A 594 1.45 -0.14 32.64
CA LEU A 594 1.21 1.01 33.54
C LEU A 594 1.20 0.63 35.03
N ASN A 595 0.62 -0.52 35.39
CA ASN A 595 0.63 -1.00 36.78
C ASN A 595 2.02 -1.50 37.24
N MET A 596 2.82 -2.12 36.36
CA MET A 596 4.20 -2.50 36.71
C MET A 596 5.13 -1.29 36.82
N LEU A 597 5.01 -0.30 35.92
CA LEU A 597 5.80 0.94 35.95
C LEU A 597 5.48 1.79 37.18
N SER A 598 4.20 1.94 37.54
CA SER A 598 3.80 2.71 38.72
C SER A 598 4.28 2.06 40.03
N HIS A 599 4.13 0.74 40.20
CA HIS A 599 4.70 0.02 41.35
C HIS A 599 6.23 0.13 41.43
N SER A 600 6.93 0.09 40.29
CA SER A 600 8.39 0.27 40.22
C SER A 600 8.80 1.68 40.63
N LEU A 601 8.08 2.69 40.16
CA LEU A 601 8.32 4.09 40.50
C LEU A 601 8.04 4.39 41.99
N GLU A 602 7.02 3.77 42.59
CA GLU A 602 6.79 3.84 44.04
C GLU A 602 7.90 3.15 44.85
N ALA A 603 8.37 1.97 44.41
CA ALA A 603 9.48 1.28 45.07
C ALA A 603 10.79 2.10 45.04
N ILE A 604 11.07 2.81 43.94
CA ILE A 604 12.18 3.76 43.83
C ILE A 604 11.96 4.94 44.79
N ARG A 605 10.80 5.62 44.72
CA ARG A 605 10.45 6.76 45.60
C ARG A 605 10.53 6.42 47.10
N ALA A 606 10.19 5.18 47.48
CA ALA A 606 10.33 4.68 48.84
C ALA A 606 11.80 4.54 49.27
N ARG A 607 12.68 4.05 48.38
CA ARG A 607 14.13 3.97 48.65
C ARG A 607 14.78 5.34 48.79
N THR A 608 14.45 6.31 47.93
CA THR A 608 15.02 7.67 47.99
C THR A 608 14.61 8.43 49.26
N ARG A 609 13.45 8.11 49.85
CA ARG A 609 13.03 8.64 51.17
C ARG A 609 13.76 8.01 52.36
N ALA A 610 14.33 6.82 52.21
CA ALA A 610 14.99 6.09 53.31
C ALA A 610 16.44 6.51 53.57
N THR A 611 17.09 7.20 52.62
CA THR A 611 18.51 7.58 52.69
C THR A 611 18.75 9.01 53.21
N ALA A 612 17.71 9.82 53.37
CA ALA A 612 17.80 11.22 53.78
C ALA A 612 18.01 11.40 55.30
N MET A 613 19.26 11.36 55.76
CA MET A 613 19.64 11.77 57.12
C MET A 613 19.37 13.27 57.36
N PRO A 614 18.78 13.67 58.50
CA PRO A 614 18.44 15.07 58.77
C PRO A 614 19.67 15.88 59.21
N SER A 615 20.07 16.87 58.42
CA SER A 615 21.04 17.90 58.82
C SER A 615 20.34 19.24 59.09
N SER A 616 20.71 19.92 60.18
CA SER A 616 19.95 21.04 60.72
C SER A 616 20.58 22.40 60.41
N HIS A 617 19.96 23.20 59.54
CA HIS A 617 19.81 24.67 59.69
C HIS A 617 18.89 25.25 58.60
N PRO A 618 17.94 26.15 58.93
CA PRO A 618 17.08 26.79 57.93
C PRO A 618 17.72 28.07 57.37
N ARG A 619 17.82 28.16 56.03
CA ARG A 619 17.86 29.42 55.28
C ARG A 619 16.99 29.28 54.02
N PRO A 620 16.08 30.22 53.72
CA PRO A 620 15.31 30.17 52.49
C PRO A 620 16.18 30.60 51.30
N LEU A 621 16.24 29.77 50.27
CA LEU A 621 16.77 30.10 48.96
C LEU A 621 15.67 29.76 47.96
N VAL A 622 15.13 30.80 47.32
CA VAL A 622 14.08 30.65 46.30
C VAL A 622 14.78 30.42 44.97
N LEU A 623 14.56 29.24 44.39
CA LEU A 623 14.91 28.91 43.01
C LEU A 623 13.65 28.42 42.29
N SER A 624 13.50 28.82 41.04
CA SER A 624 12.33 28.50 40.22
C SER A 624 12.41 27.09 39.62
N PRO A 625 11.29 26.44 39.27
CA PRO A 625 11.27 25.01 38.93
C PRO A 625 12.08 24.57 37.70
N ARG A 626 12.50 25.49 36.81
CA ARG A 626 13.22 25.15 35.57
C ARG A 626 14.65 24.67 35.79
N ALA A 627 15.39 25.25 36.74
CA ALA A 627 16.83 25.00 36.89
C ALA A 627 17.22 23.63 37.53
N ALA A 628 16.25 22.81 37.91
CA ALA A 628 16.48 21.52 38.59
C ALA A 628 16.30 20.28 37.68
N ALA A 629 15.68 20.44 36.50
CA ALA A 629 15.60 19.36 35.51
C ALA A 629 16.91 19.21 34.75
N ASP A 630 17.45 20.34 34.26
CA ASP A 630 18.59 20.40 33.34
C ASP A 630 19.92 19.89 33.95
N ASP A 631 20.08 19.96 35.28
CA ASP A 631 21.26 19.39 35.97
C ASP A 631 21.11 17.91 36.32
N VAL A 632 19.91 17.33 36.19
CA VAL A 632 19.67 15.89 36.32
C VAL A 632 19.76 15.21 34.95
N ALA A 633 19.13 15.78 33.92
CA ALA A 633 19.18 15.26 32.56
C ALA A 633 20.64 15.18 32.04
N ARG A 634 21.42 16.25 32.20
CA ARG A 634 22.82 16.31 31.77
C ARG A 634 23.73 15.28 32.47
N ARG A 635 23.51 15.01 33.76
CA ARG A 635 24.27 13.97 34.50
C ARG A 635 23.90 12.55 34.10
N LEU A 636 22.63 12.31 33.73
CA LEU A 636 22.21 11.01 33.20
C LEU A 636 22.79 10.75 31.80
N TRP A 637 22.98 11.80 31.00
CA TRP A 637 23.66 11.72 29.70
C TRP A 637 25.16 11.39 29.87
N GLU A 638 25.83 12.08 30.81
CA GLU A 638 27.27 11.86 31.13
C GLU A 638 27.57 10.45 31.70
N GLU A 639 26.61 9.72 32.28
CA GLU A 639 26.81 8.33 32.77
C GLU A 639 26.50 7.23 31.72
N VAL A 640 25.94 7.56 30.55
CA VAL A 640 25.61 6.58 29.49
C VAL A 640 26.75 6.44 28.47
N ASP A 641 27.40 7.54 28.10
CA ASP A 641 28.44 7.59 27.06
C ASP A 641 29.69 6.74 27.44
N ASP A 642 30.02 6.69 28.73
CA ASP A 642 31.15 5.91 29.29
C ASP A 642 30.90 4.37 29.31
N ALA A 643 29.70 3.90 28.91
CA ALA A 643 29.30 2.50 28.98
C ALA A 643 29.40 1.72 27.65
N PHE A 644 29.28 2.38 26.49
CA PHE A 644 29.21 1.74 25.17
C PHE A 644 30.04 2.47 24.10
N PRO A 645 31.37 2.25 24.03
CA PRO A 645 32.20 2.83 22.98
C PRO A 645 31.93 2.16 21.62
N LEU A 646 31.12 2.82 20.77
CA LEU A 646 30.92 2.42 19.38
C LEU A 646 32.25 2.47 18.58
N PRO A 647 32.48 1.54 17.64
CA PRO A 647 33.77 1.40 16.98
C PRO A 647 33.99 2.45 15.89
N ALA A 648 34.68 3.54 16.21
CA ALA A 648 35.14 4.52 15.23
C ALA A 648 35.97 3.89 14.10
N SER A 649 35.64 4.21 12.85
CA SER A 649 36.19 3.66 11.62
C SER A 649 37.68 3.97 11.42
N ARG A 650 38.56 3.16 12.00
CA ARG A 650 40.01 3.30 11.85
C ARG A 650 40.50 2.84 10.47
N THR A 651 40.90 3.81 9.66
CA THR A 651 41.72 3.62 8.45
C THR A 651 42.91 2.70 8.73
N LEU A 652 42.86 1.46 8.25
CA LEU A 652 43.92 0.48 8.48
C LEU A 652 45.02 0.68 7.44
N VAL A 653 45.95 1.60 7.74
CA VAL A 653 47.12 1.92 6.91
C VAL A 653 48.07 0.72 6.84
N ALA A 654 47.82 -0.18 5.89
CA ALA A 654 48.69 -1.29 5.56
C ALA A 654 49.88 -0.80 4.71
N THR A 655 51.01 -0.55 5.37
CA THR A 655 52.25 -0.15 4.68
C THR A 655 52.82 -1.29 3.83
N CYS A 656 52.91 -1.09 2.52
CA CYS A 656 53.86 -1.76 1.64
C CYS A 656 54.67 -0.68 0.90
N ALA A 657 56.00 -0.78 0.91
CA ALA A 657 56.88 0.30 0.49
C ALA A 657 57.99 -0.16 -0.48
N ALA A 658 58.25 0.71 -1.47
CA ALA A 658 59.47 0.82 -2.27
C ALA A 658 59.91 -0.40 -3.12
N SER A 659 59.59 -0.37 -4.41
CA SER A 659 60.56 -0.40 -5.55
C SER A 659 59.81 -0.57 -6.87
N ASP A 660 60.24 -0.01 -8.01
CA ASP A 660 61.09 1.17 -8.25
C ASP A 660 60.77 1.73 -9.67
N GLU A 661 61.41 2.82 -10.08
CA GLU A 661 61.18 3.47 -11.38
C GLU A 661 61.39 2.56 -12.62
N ILE A 662 60.65 2.82 -13.71
CA ILE A 662 61.16 3.20 -15.06
C ILE A 662 60.07 3.02 -16.15
N GLY A 663 60.02 3.94 -17.11
CA GLY A 663 59.73 3.56 -18.51
C GLY A 663 58.41 4.04 -19.14
N VAL A 664 58.33 5.33 -19.47
CA VAL A 664 57.45 5.75 -20.59
C VAL A 664 58.17 5.39 -21.90
N SER A 665 57.61 4.48 -22.68
CA SER A 665 58.06 4.21 -24.06
C SER A 665 56.88 3.91 -24.97
N THR A 666 56.76 4.68 -26.05
CA THR A 666 55.79 4.46 -27.14
C THR A 666 56.06 3.14 -27.86
N ALA A 667 55.02 2.31 -28.03
CA ALA A 667 55.01 1.19 -28.96
C ALA A 667 53.64 1.11 -29.65
N GLU A 668 53.57 1.55 -30.91
CA GLU A 668 52.55 1.09 -31.83
C GLU A 668 53.00 -0.30 -32.34
N GLU A 669 52.30 -1.37 -31.98
CA GLU A 669 52.30 -2.58 -32.82
C GLU A 669 51.03 -3.42 -32.61
N SER A 670 50.69 -4.21 -33.61
CA SER A 670 49.37 -4.82 -33.82
C SER A 670 49.12 -6.10 -33.02
N LEU A 671 47.89 -6.26 -32.55
CA LEU A 671 47.29 -7.58 -32.31
C LEU A 671 46.01 -7.74 -33.15
N ASP A 672 46.16 -8.38 -34.31
CA ASP A 672 45.04 -8.94 -35.07
C ASP A 672 44.47 -10.15 -34.31
N SER A 673 43.41 -9.93 -33.54
CA SER A 673 42.38 -10.94 -33.27
C SER A 673 41.06 -10.24 -32.96
N PRO A 674 39.97 -10.56 -33.66
CA PRO A 674 38.64 -10.21 -33.17
C PRO A 674 38.30 -11.04 -31.91
N ASP A 675 37.25 -10.61 -31.22
CA ASP A 675 36.46 -11.39 -30.27
C ASP A 675 37.11 -11.84 -28.95
N ASP A 676 37.91 -10.97 -28.32
CA ASP A 676 38.05 -10.91 -26.86
C ASP A 676 37.22 -9.74 -26.28
N PRO A 677 36.09 -10.00 -25.59
CA PRO A 677 35.28 -8.96 -24.95
C PRO A 677 35.97 -8.28 -23.76
N ALA A 678 36.83 -8.99 -23.01
CA ALA A 678 37.48 -8.45 -21.81
C ALA A 678 38.55 -7.42 -22.17
N ALA A 679 39.36 -7.72 -23.20
CA ALA A 679 40.35 -6.77 -23.72
C ALA A 679 39.70 -5.49 -24.28
N LYS A 680 38.49 -5.59 -24.87
CA LYS A 680 37.68 -4.42 -25.23
C LYS A 680 37.20 -3.67 -23.98
N LEU A 681 36.64 -4.36 -22.99
CA LEU A 681 36.10 -3.73 -21.78
C LEU A 681 37.16 -2.91 -21.03
N ASP A 682 38.35 -3.48 -20.79
CA ASP A 682 39.45 -2.79 -20.11
C ASP A 682 39.91 -1.52 -20.85
N PHE A 683 39.94 -1.53 -22.19
CA PHE A 683 40.27 -0.35 -23.00
C PHE A 683 39.23 0.78 -22.84
N HIS A 684 37.95 0.44 -22.77
CA HIS A 684 36.87 1.42 -22.59
C HIS A 684 36.85 1.95 -21.14
N VAL A 685 37.01 1.08 -20.14
CA VAL A 685 37.12 1.45 -18.72
C VAL A 685 38.34 2.35 -18.49
N ALA A 686 39.46 2.13 -19.17
CA ALA A 686 40.62 3.02 -19.09
C ALA A 686 40.32 4.44 -19.61
N ARG A 687 39.52 4.59 -20.69
CA ARG A 687 39.06 5.89 -21.18
C ARG A 687 38.07 6.58 -20.24
N LEU A 688 37.11 5.85 -19.67
CA LEU A 688 36.15 6.40 -18.72
C LEU A 688 36.83 6.86 -17.41
N ARG A 689 37.82 6.11 -16.93
CA ARG A 689 38.68 6.55 -15.80
C ARG A 689 39.48 7.82 -16.13
N ALA A 690 39.92 7.99 -17.38
CA ALA A 690 40.60 9.21 -17.83
C ALA A 690 39.68 10.44 -17.95
N ALA A 691 38.34 10.27 -17.95
CA ALA A 691 37.39 11.39 -17.92
C ALA A 691 37.28 12.08 -16.55
N GLY A 692 37.79 11.45 -15.47
CA GLY A 692 38.06 12.10 -14.19
C GLY A 692 36.82 12.58 -13.41
N GLY A 693 35.68 11.90 -13.56
CA GLY A 693 34.45 12.21 -12.81
C GLY A 693 33.65 13.41 -13.33
N ASP A 694 34.04 14.03 -14.45
CA ASP A 694 33.27 15.11 -15.09
C ASP A 694 32.14 14.50 -15.96
N PRO A 695 30.84 14.72 -15.64
CA PRO A 695 29.73 14.09 -16.36
C PRO A 695 29.64 14.52 -17.83
N ARG A 696 30.04 15.76 -18.15
CA ARG A 696 30.02 16.27 -19.53
C ARG A 696 31.16 15.67 -20.37
N LYS A 697 32.32 15.37 -19.76
CA LYS A 697 33.36 14.55 -20.42
C LYS A 697 32.95 13.09 -20.56
N TRP A 698 32.19 12.55 -19.61
CA TRP A 698 31.64 11.20 -19.68
C TRP A 698 30.67 11.03 -20.87
N ASN A 699 29.66 11.88 -20.97
CA ASN A 699 28.66 11.80 -22.05
C ASN A 699 29.34 12.00 -23.43
N ALA A 700 30.21 13.01 -23.55
CA ALA A 700 30.99 13.24 -24.78
C ALA A 700 31.99 12.10 -25.12
N ALA A 701 32.40 11.27 -24.15
CA ALA A 701 33.18 10.07 -24.41
C ALA A 701 32.29 8.91 -24.90
N ILE A 702 31.09 8.75 -24.34
CA ILE A 702 30.10 7.72 -24.72
C ILE A 702 29.60 7.96 -26.15
N ASP A 703 29.17 9.18 -26.47
CA ASP A 703 28.67 9.53 -27.81
C ASP A 703 29.75 9.33 -28.90
N ALA A 704 31.03 9.47 -28.53
CA ALA A 704 32.19 9.27 -29.41
C ALA A 704 32.64 7.80 -29.57
N LEU A 705 31.96 6.84 -28.93
CA LEU A 705 32.34 5.42 -28.95
C LEU A 705 31.44 4.51 -29.81
N GLN A 706 30.24 4.97 -30.21
CA GLN A 706 29.29 4.25 -31.06
C GLN A 706 29.10 2.76 -30.65
N LEU A 707 28.80 2.54 -29.37
CA LEU A 707 28.59 1.21 -28.80
C LEU A 707 27.14 0.75 -28.95
N ASP A 708 26.93 -0.49 -29.36
CA ASP A 708 25.73 -1.24 -28.99
C ASP A 708 25.80 -1.51 -27.47
N LEU A 709 24.96 -0.81 -26.70
CA LEU A 709 24.87 -0.94 -25.25
C LEU A 709 23.85 -2.02 -24.88
N SER A 710 24.08 -2.74 -23.77
CA SER A 710 23.03 -3.56 -23.17
C SER A 710 21.94 -2.68 -22.53
N PRO A 711 20.68 -3.16 -22.41
CA PRO A 711 19.57 -2.32 -21.92
C PRO A 711 19.85 -1.60 -20.60
N ALA A 712 20.34 -2.32 -19.59
CA ALA A 712 20.69 -1.75 -18.29
C ALA A 712 21.80 -0.68 -18.37
N LEU A 713 22.73 -0.78 -19.32
CA LEU A 713 23.79 0.21 -19.52
C LEU A 713 23.30 1.43 -20.32
N ALA A 714 22.34 1.25 -21.23
CA ALA A 714 21.65 2.35 -21.90
C ALA A 714 20.78 3.16 -20.92
N GLN A 715 20.00 2.47 -20.08
CA GLN A 715 19.15 3.09 -19.05
C GLN A 715 19.98 3.97 -18.10
N LEU A 716 21.12 3.46 -17.60
CA LEU A 716 22.01 4.19 -16.69
C LEU A 716 22.70 5.41 -17.35
N VAL A 717 22.90 5.39 -18.67
CA VAL A 717 23.35 6.57 -19.44
C VAL A 717 22.26 7.63 -19.52
N GLU A 718 21.00 7.24 -19.70
CA GLU A 718 19.88 8.18 -19.80
C GLU A 718 19.52 8.80 -18.44
N THR A 719 19.61 8.04 -17.33
CA THR A 719 19.54 8.59 -15.97
C THR A 719 20.59 9.68 -15.75
N ASN A 720 21.83 9.48 -16.23
CA ASN A 720 22.91 10.46 -16.12
C ASN A 720 22.69 11.70 -17.01
N ARG A 721 22.06 11.55 -18.18
CA ARG A 721 21.64 12.68 -19.04
C ARG A 721 20.51 13.49 -18.38
N SER A 722 19.50 12.82 -17.81
CA SER A 722 18.43 13.44 -17.01
C SER A 722 18.99 14.26 -15.83
N LEU A 723 19.89 13.67 -15.03
CA LEU A 723 20.56 14.37 -13.93
C LEU A 723 21.34 15.61 -14.40
N GLN A 724 22.11 15.50 -15.48
CA GLN A 724 22.83 16.65 -16.05
C GLN A 724 21.88 17.77 -16.52
N ALA A 725 20.72 17.42 -17.11
CA ALA A 725 19.71 18.38 -17.51
C ALA A 725 19.02 19.07 -16.32
N ARG A 726 18.68 18.32 -15.25
CA ARG A 726 18.14 18.87 -13.99
C ARG A 726 19.12 19.86 -13.35
N VAL A 727 20.41 19.51 -13.29
CA VAL A 727 21.48 20.39 -12.78
C VAL A 727 21.63 21.66 -13.61
N ASP A 728 21.63 21.56 -14.94
CA ASP A 728 21.76 22.72 -15.81
C ASP A 728 20.51 23.62 -15.80
N SER A 729 19.32 23.05 -15.58
CA SER A 729 18.09 23.79 -15.31
C SER A 729 18.15 24.56 -13.98
N ALA A 730 18.63 23.93 -12.90
CA ALA A 730 18.82 24.60 -11.61
C ALA A 730 19.85 25.75 -11.68
N PHE A 731 20.95 25.57 -12.43
CA PHE A 731 21.90 26.65 -12.72
C PHE A 731 21.35 27.73 -13.67
N SER A 732 20.29 27.44 -14.42
CA SER A 732 19.56 28.45 -15.22
C SER A 732 18.59 29.26 -14.35
N ARG A 733 17.76 28.59 -13.54
CA ARG A 733 16.78 29.23 -12.62
C ARG A 733 17.47 30.12 -11.57
N SER A 734 18.56 29.66 -10.95
CA SER A 734 19.36 30.50 -10.04
C SER A 734 20.00 31.71 -10.75
N ARG A 735 20.29 31.61 -12.04
CA ARG A 735 20.86 32.70 -12.85
C ARG A 735 19.83 33.71 -13.36
N SER A 736 18.53 33.41 -13.35
CA SER A 736 17.50 34.45 -13.55
C SER A 736 17.24 35.23 -12.25
N LEU A 737 17.14 34.52 -11.12
CA LEU A 737 16.90 35.11 -9.79
C LEU A 737 17.96 36.15 -9.36
N VAL A 738 19.25 35.88 -9.62
CA VAL A 738 20.36 36.79 -9.24
C VAL A 738 20.39 38.09 -10.06
N PHE A 739 19.74 38.16 -11.22
CA PHE A 739 19.78 39.33 -12.11
C PHE A 739 18.49 40.18 -12.09
N ALA A 740 17.61 39.95 -11.13
CA ALA A 740 16.34 40.69 -11.00
C ALA A 740 16.46 42.01 -10.21
N ASP A 741 17.33 42.09 -9.18
CA ASP A 741 17.44 43.28 -8.32
C ASP A 741 18.81 43.42 -7.62
N SER A 742 19.69 44.32 -8.12
CA SER A 742 20.64 45.15 -7.32
C SER A 742 21.71 45.86 -8.19
N ASP A 743 21.83 47.19 -8.03
CA ASP A 743 22.85 48.05 -8.66
C ASP A 743 24.23 48.02 -7.93
N ASP A 744 24.66 46.88 -7.38
CA ASP A 744 25.78 46.82 -6.40
C ASP A 744 26.95 45.90 -6.85
N GLU A 745 27.81 46.42 -7.74
CA GLU A 745 28.90 45.66 -8.38
C GLU A 745 29.90 45.02 -7.39
N GLU A 746 30.19 45.65 -6.24
CA GLU A 746 31.12 45.08 -5.23
C GLU A 746 30.56 43.83 -4.53
N ARG A 747 29.23 43.65 -4.49
CA ARG A 747 28.60 42.44 -3.97
C ARG A 747 28.75 41.28 -4.96
N ASN A 748 28.42 41.52 -6.22
CA ASN A 748 28.49 40.51 -7.28
C ASN A 748 29.93 39.99 -7.51
N GLU A 749 30.94 40.87 -7.50
CA GLU A 749 32.35 40.41 -7.57
C GLU A 749 32.78 39.56 -6.37
N ARG A 750 32.16 39.74 -5.19
CA ARG A 750 32.49 38.97 -3.99
C ARG A 750 31.89 37.56 -4.05
N ASP A 751 30.62 37.49 -4.45
CA ASP A 751 29.87 36.23 -4.47
C ASP A 751 30.34 35.32 -5.62
N GLU A 752 30.67 35.86 -6.80
CA GLU A 752 31.34 35.09 -7.87
C GLU A 752 32.68 34.48 -7.41
N ARG A 753 33.49 35.22 -6.65
CA ARG A 753 34.78 34.73 -6.13
C ARG A 753 34.60 33.60 -5.12
N GLN A 754 33.53 33.65 -4.32
CA GLN A 754 33.20 32.63 -3.34
C GLN A 754 32.69 31.35 -4.03
N LEU A 755 31.81 31.48 -5.04
CA LEU A 755 31.36 30.38 -5.89
C LEU A 755 32.51 29.72 -6.67
N ALA A 756 33.45 30.52 -7.17
CA ALA A 756 34.65 30.05 -7.86
C ALA A 756 35.69 29.39 -6.93
N HIS A 757 35.57 29.56 -5.61
CA HIS A 757 36.36 28.84 -4.61
C HIS A 757 35.79 27.45 -4.34
N LEU A 758 34.46 27.37 -4.10
CA LEU A 758 33.74 26.10 -3.89
C LEU A 758 33.87 25.17 -5.10
N ARG A 759 33.71 25.70 -6.33
CA ARG A 759 33.96 24.99 -7.60
C ARG A 759 35.40 24.49 -7.81
N LYS A 760 36.34 24.79 -6.91
CA LYS A 760 37.72 24.27 -6.92
C LYS A 760 38.03 23.29 -5.78
N GLN A 761 37.09 23.05 -4.88
CA GLN A 761 37.27 22.13 -3.75
C GLN A 761 36.51 20.81 -3.92
N ALA A 762 35.36 20.80 -4.59
CA ALA A 762 34.66 19.58 -4.97
C ALA A 762 35.54 18.68 -5.85
N ALA A 763 35.81 17.45 -5.40
CA ALA A 763 36.73 16.53 -6.07
C ALA A 763 36.23 15.06 -6.11
N GLY A 764 34.96 14.83 -5.76
CA GLY A 764 34.26 13.55 -5.95
C GLY A 764 32.73 13.75 -5.94
N PRO A 765 31.93 12.70 -6.23
CA PRO A 765 30.48 12.75 -6.11
C PRO A 765 30.00 13.01 -4.67
N ASP A 766 30.74 12.46 -3.70
CA ASP A 766 30.35 12.37 -2.29
C ASP A 766 30.39 13.74 -1.56
N ASP A 767 31.03 14.77 -2.12
CA ASP A 767 31.18 16.10 -1.51
C ASP A 767 29.89 16.96 -1.60
N LEU A 768 28.87 16.56 -2.37
CA LEU A 768 27.72 17.42 -2.69
C LEU A 768 26.81 17.72 -1.49
N GLY A 769 26.62 16.76 -0.58
CA GLY A 769 25.83 16.97 0.65
C GLY A 769 26.46 18.03 1.56
N TRP A 770 27.79 18.02 1.69
CA TRP A 770 28.53 19.02 2.46
C TRP A 770 28.42 20.43 1.85
N ILE A 771 28.34 20.53 0.52
CA ILE A 771 28.14 21.82 -0.16
C ILE A 771 26.74 22.39 0.13
N ALA A 772 25.70 21.55 0.16
CA ALA A 772 24.35 21.98 0.56
C ALA A 772 24.31 22.47 2.01
N GLU A 773 24.96 21.75 2.94
CA GLU A 773 25.07 22.12 4.36
C GLU A 773 25.88 23.41 4.58
N GLN A 774 26.90 23.69 3.76
CA GLN A 774 27.60 24.97 3.79
C GLN A 774 26.73 26.13 3.24
N VAL A 775 25.93 25.89 2.21
CA VAL A 775 25.04 26.92 1.62
C VAL A 775 23.93 27.33 2.58
N SER A 776 23.33 26.39 3.32
CA SER A 776 22.29 26.71 4.32
C SER A 776 22.81 27.48 5.55
N SER A 777 24.13 27.59 5.73
CA SER A 777 24.76 28.33 6.83
C SER A 777 25.00 29.83 6.58
N LEU A 778 24.67 30.35 5.39
CA LEU A 778 25.02 31.70 4.95
C LEU A 778 23.99 32.80 5.30
N ASP A 779 24.05 33.25 6.55
CA ASP A 779 23.49 34.49 7.15
C ASP A 779 21.96 34.73 7.07
N ALA A 780 21.39 35.15 8.21
CA ALA A 780 19.95 34.98 8.50
C ALA A 780 18.99 36.05 7.93
N ASP A 781 19.47 36.98 7.09
CA ASP A 781 18.64 38.11 6.60
C ASP A 781 17.80 37.77 5.34
N PHE A 782 17.97 36.59 4.72
CA PHE A 782 17.20 36.21 3.52
C PHE A 782 15.71 35.88 3.80
N ALA A 783 15.35 35.64 5.06
CA ALA A 783 14.03 35.17 5.47
C ALA A 783 12.94 36.27 5.63
N LEU A 784 13.23 37.54 5.26
CA LEU A 784 12.36 38.69 5.60
C LEU A 784 11.85 39.51 4.40
N VAL A 785 11.91 38.98 3.17
CA VAL A 785 11.43 39.69 1.95
C VAL A 785 10.06 39.20 1.47
N LEU A 786 9.70 37.93 1.73
CA LEU A 786 8.45 37.30 1.25
C LEU A 786 7.17 37.68 2.04
N ALA A 787 7.25 38.58 3.02
CA ALA A 787 6.19 38.75 4.02
C ALA A 787 5.77 40.21 4.36
N ALA A 788 5.87 41.17 3.42
CA ALA A 788 5.15 42.45 3.53
C ALA A 788 5.06 43.26 2.21
N LEU A 789 3.84 43.48 1.67
CA LEU A 789 3.14 44.79 1.55
C LEU A 789 1.86 44.69 0.64
N PRO A 790 0.92 45.66 0.70
CA PRO A 790 -0.47 45.49 0.20
C PRO A 790 -0.74 46.02 -1.23
N PRO A 791 -1.90 45.68 -1.85
CA PRO A 791 -2.21 46.00 -3.25
C PRO A 791 -2.74 47.44 -3.50
N PRO A 792 -2.58 47.98 -4.73
CA PRO A 792 -3.26 49.20 -5.20
C PRO A 792 -4.30 48.95 -6.31
N GLU A 793 -5.53 49.46 -6.13
CA GLU A 793 -6.51 49.65 -7.21
C GLU A 793 -6.38 51.05 -7.87
N SER A 794 -6.91 51.17 -9.10
CA SER A 794 -7.30 52.41 -9.80
C SER A 794 -6.19 53.35 -10.32
N GLY A 795 -6.33 53.91 -11.54
CA GLY A 795 -5.23 54.74 -12.11
C GLY A 795 -5.43 55.58 -13.39
N SER A 796 -6.40 55.31 -14.28
CA SER A 796 -6.85 56.19 -15.41
C SER A 796 -5.86 56.63 -16.54
N GLU A 797 -6.46 56.90 -17.73
CA GLU A 797 -5.90 57.60 -18.93
C GLU A 797 -4.77 56.92 -19.75
N SER A 798 -4.68 57.06 -21.08
CA SER A 798 -5.71 57.29 -22.13
C SER A 798 -5.16 56.97 -23.54
N ASP A 799 -6.07 56.74 -24.50
CA ASP A 799 -5.88 56.80 -25.97
C ASP A 799 -4.95 55.73 -26.63
N ASP A 800 -5.11 55.33 -27.91
CA ASP A 800 -6.01 55.82 -28.97
C ASP A 800 -6.55 54.67 -29.87
N ASN A 801 -7.52 55.01 -30.73
CA ASN A 801 -8.32 54.20 -31.68
C ASN A 801 -7.55 53.18 -32.54
N SER A 802 -8.03 51.96 -32.84
CA SER A 802 -9.35 51.42 -33.26
C SER A 802 -9.62 51.39 -34.78
N SER A 803 -10.00 50.20 -35.27
CA SER A 803 -10.91 49.96 -36.41
C SER A 803 -11.37 48.50 -36.45
#